data_AF-A0A1Y4J5K8-F1
#
_entry.id   AF-A0A1Y4J5K8-F1
#
_cell.length_a   1.000
_cell.length_b   1.000
_cell.length_c   1.000
_cell.angle_alpha   90.00
_cell.angle_beta   90.00
_cell.angle_gamma   90.00
#
_symmetry.space_group_name_H-M   'P 1'
#
loop_
_entity.id
_entity.type
_entity.pdbx_description
1 polymer ?
#
loop_
_entity_poly.entity_id
_entity_poly.type
_entity_poly.pdbx_seq_one_letter_code
_entity_poly.pdbx_strand_id
1 'polypeptide(L)'
;MAQKKAQSTQKKTAEAKGASTSAKKPAESVKAAPVKSEPVTKTEPAAKAEPAKKAEPAPKAEPAKKTEPAAKAEPAKKAEPAPKAEPAKKTEPAAKAEPAKKTEPAAKAEPAKKTEPAPKAEPAEKAEPSAEAEPVKKTRTTTRKTAAKKPAAKKTKSAAKKAAEETKPAAPAEEAAPVAEQPAAPVAEAAPVAEQPAAPVAEAAPAAEPVVEAAPAQPQYDTPRRSVAFIGSECHPFVKTGGLGDVMYALPRELVKQNCDVRVILPRYACIPQKYQDKMVYRGEFYMDLGETGRSYYVGIMEYIWDGVVYDFIDNQEFFSAGNPYVGLVEDIPKYCFFSKAALAALNYMNWIPDIIHCHDWQAALVPVFQKTLFHDSPVGRAKSVLTIHNLRFQGIYNIPTIRYWTGLPAEVFNMGALQQAWRDANMLKGGLAYADRITTVSNTYAWEIQTPEYGEKLEDHLRYHSYKLRGIVNGIDYGMWNPATDPALAVNYDITNVLERKPQNKLALQKELGLVEDEGKLVVGLISRLTNQKGLDLVNAIVPQIMDGNTQVVVLGTGDKEYEDTFRYYENAYKGMFSACIQYDESRAHRIYAGADVLLVPSRFEPCGLTQLNAMHYGTLPIVRETGGLKDTVEPYNVFNGGGNGFTFDRYDAGLLLDAINRAKTEYFTSRYHWDEVVQRDMAKDVSWTNSARQYKDLYLELTPW
;
A
#
# COMPACT_ATOMS: atom_id res chain seq x y z
N MET A 1 60.89 33.27 24.82
CA MET A 1 61.11 34.14 26.01
C MET A 1 59.78 34.40 26.71
N ALA A 2 59.83 34.62 28.02
CA ALA A 2 58.85 35.26 28.92
C ALA A 2 57.31 35.16 28.70
N GLN A 3 56.67 34.61 29.73
CA GLN A 3 55.25 34.69 30.10
C GLN A 3 54.72 36.10 30.45
N LYS A 4 53.38 36.18 30.62
CA LYS A 4 52.59 36.80 31.74
C LYS A 4 51.90 38.19 31.60
N LYS A 5 50.61 38.18 32.02
CA LYS A 5 49.85 39.18 32.83
C LYS A 5 49.46 40.55 32.20
N ALA A 6 48.42 41.28 32.67
CA ALA A 6 47.25 40.96 33.53
C ALA A 6 46.15 42.07 33.51
N GLN A 7 45.00 41.71 34.09
CA GLN A 7 43.76 42.42 34.45
C GLN A 7 43.80 43.90 34.90
N SER A 8 42.71 44.62 34.58
CA SER A 8 42.17 45.84 35.24
C SER A 8 40.72 46.09 34.72
N THR A 9 39.68 46.54 35.44
CA THR A 9 39.43 46.74 36.90
C THR A 9 37.92 46.61 37.26
N GLN A 10 37.62 46.72 38.57
CA GLN A 10 36.38 46.49 39.34
C GLN A 10 35.19 47.52 39.28
N LYS A 11 33.96 46.97 39.35
CA LYS A 11 32.92 47.19 40.41
C LYS A 11 32.27 48.58 40.64
N LYS A 12 30.93 48.64 40.54
CA LYS A 12 30.07 49.45 41.44
C LYS A 12 28.68 48.81 41.65
N THR A 13 28.25 48.76 42.91
CA THR A 13 26.96 48.24 43.40
C THR A 13 26.16 49.37 44.07
N ALA A 14 24.84 49.35 43.96
CA ALA A 14 23.94 50.06 44.88
C ALA A 14 22.59 49.34 44.98
N GLU A 15 22.22 48.90 46.19
CA GLU A 15 20.85 48.51 46.56
C GLU A 15 20.09 49.73 47.09
N ALA A 16 18.76 49.73 46.95
CA ALA A 16 17.86 50.40 47.91
C ALA A 16 16.53 49.63 48.00
N LYS A 17 16.06 49.40 49.23
CA LYS A 17 14.83 48.64 49.54
C LYS A 17 13.66 49.58 49.86
N GLY A 18 12.44 49.13 49.59
CA GLY A 18 11.19 49.69 50.14
C GLY A 18 10.07 48.65 50.02
N ALA A 19 9.32 48.38 51.09
CA ALA A 19 8.41 47.23 51.18
C ALA A 19 7.06 47.56 51.84
N SER A 20 5.99 46.88 51.39
CA SER A 20 4.69 46.69 52.08
C SER A 20 3.87 45.66 51.27
N THR A 21 3.82 44.37 51.62
CA THR A 21 2.88 43.67 52.54
C THR A 21 1.38 43.78 52.21
N SER A 22 0.76 42.72 51.64
CA SER A 22 -0.17 41.82 52.38
C SER A 22 -0.72 40.64 51.54
N ALA A 23 -1.23 39.64 52.28
CA ALA A 23 -1.88 38.34 52.00
C ALA A 23 -3.03 38.27 50.95
N LYS A 24 -3.58 37.12 50.50
CA LYS A 24 -3.19 35.67 50.44
C LYS A 24 -4.35 34.81 49.86
N LYS A 25 -4.10 33.98 48.81
CA LYS A 25 -4.94 32.86 48.28
C LYS A 25 -6.32 33.20 47.64
N PRO A 26 -6.95 32.28 46.87
CA PRO A 26 -6.44 31.09 46.17
C PRO A 26 -6.74 31.06 44.65
N ALA A 27 -6.26 30.04 43.96
CA ALA A 27 -6.47 29.80 42.52
C ALA A 27 -7.76 29.02 42.22
N GLU A 28 -8.27 29.13 40.99
CA GLU A 28 -9.11 28.10 40.38
C GLU A 28 -8.88 27.99 38.86
N SER A 29 -9.12 26.81 38.30
CA SER A 29 -8.63 26.37 37.00
C SER A 29 -9.68 26.46 35.89
N VAL A 30 -9.35 27.10 34.76
CA VAL A 30 -10.19 27.05 33.54
C VAL A 30 -9.79 25.84 32.69
N LYS A 31 -10.67 24.84 32.60
CA LYS A 31 -10.60 23.78 31.59
C LYS A 31 -11.55 24.09 30.43
N ALA A 32 -11.03 24.06 29.21
CA ALA A 32 -11.86 24.05 28.01
C ALA A 32 -12.56 22.68 27.86
N ALA A 33 -13.80 22.69 27.38
CA ALA A 33 -14.58 21.51 27.03
C ALA A 33 -15.19 21.68 25.62
N PRO A 34 -15.45 20.60 24.87
CA PRO A 34 -15.66 20.67 23.43
C PRO A 34 -17.11 20.89 23.02
N VAL A 35 -17.28 21.46 21.83
CA VAL A 35 -18.56 21.57 21.10
C VAL A 35 -19.07 20.19 20.68
N LYS A 36 -20.36 19.92 20.92
CA LYS A 36 -21.12 18.89 20.20
C LYS A 36 -22.46 19.47 19.72
N SER A 37 -22.78 19.17 18.48
CA SER A 37 -24.03 19.47 17.78
C SER A 37 -25.17 18.55 18.24
N GLU A 38 -26.36 19.11 18.43
CA GLU A 38 -27.60 18.34 18.62
C GLU A 38 -28.33 18.06 17.28
N PRO A 39 -29.19 17.03 17.22
CA PRO A 39 -29.77 16.52 15.97
C PRO A 39 -31.15 17.07 15.62
N VAL A 40 -31.53 16.90 14.36
CA VAL A 40 -32.88 17.17 13.83
C VAL A 40 -33.92 16.22 14.44
N THR A 41 -35.03 16.76 14.94
CA THR A 41 -36.16 15.99 15.48
C THR A 41 -37.05 15.39 14.40
N LYS A 42 -37.50 14.14 14.63
CA LYS A 42 -38.55 13.48 13.84
C LYS A 42 -39.91 13.64 14.53
N THR A 43 -40.97 13.70 13.73
CA THR A 43 -42.38 13.72 14.13
C THR A 43 -42.88 12.36 14.65
N GLU A 44 -43.95 12.40 15.44
CA GLU A 44 -44.54 11.24 16.14
C GLU A 44 -45.33 10.26 15.24
N PRO A 45 -45.48 8.97 15.65
CA PRO A 45 -46.31 7.98 14.98
C PRO A 45 -47.71 7.79 15.62
N ALA A 46 -48.67 7.34 14.81
CA ALA A 46 -50.04 7.01 15.25
C ALA A 46 -50.19 5.61 15.90
N ALA A 47 -51.37 5.37 16.48
CA ALA A 47 -51.64 4.31 17.46
C ALA A 47 -51.71 2.85 16.95
N LYS A 48 -51.60 1.91 17.89
CA LYS A 48 -51.66 0.44 17.71
C LYS A 48 -53.09 -0.12 17.73
N ALA A 49 -53.26 -1.29 17.10
CA ALA A 49 -54.35 -2.24 17.35
C ALA A 49 -53.80 -3.59 17.85
N GLU A 50 -54.63 -4.37 18.55
CA GLU A 50 -54.26 -5.61 19.28
C GLU A 50 -54.29 -6.92 18.45
N PRO A 51 -53.67 -8.02 18.93
CA PRO A 51 -53.44 -9.23 18.13
C PRO A 51 -54.52 -10.32 18.28
N ALA A 52 -54.74 -11.10 17.21
CA ALA A 52 -55.58 -12.30 17.18
C ALA A 52 -54.77 -13.62 17.29
N LYS A 53 -55.47 -14.73 17.58
CA LYS A 53 -54.91 -15.96 18.16
C LYS A 53 -54.36 -17.00 17.16
N LYS A 54 -53.52 -17.90 17.69
CA LYS A 54 -53.08 -19.18 17.09
C LYS A 54 -54.24 -20.08 16.65
N ALA A 55 -53.98 -20.90 15.62
CA ALA A 55 -54.67 -22.17 15.34
C ALA A 55 -53.63 -23.27 15.05
N GLU A 56 -53.99 -24.53 15.32
CA GLU A 56 -53.14 -25.73 15.17
C GLU A 56 -53.42 -26.50 13.84
N PRO A 57 -52.56 -27.48 13.44
CA PRO A 57 -52.51 -27.98 12.06
C PRO A 57 -53.44 -29.18 11.75
N ALA A 58 -53.67 -29.39 10.45
CA ALA A 58 -54.36 -30.55 9.87
C ALA A 58 -53.40 -31.42 9.00
N PRO A 59 -53.73 -32.69 8.69
CA PRO A 59 -52.72 -33.75 8.58
C PRO A 59 -52.17 -34.07 7.17
N LYS A 60 -51.15 -34.95 7.15
CA LYS A 60 -50.48 -35.52 5.97
C LYS A 60 -51.44 -36.29 5.05
N ALA A 61 -51.12 -36.29 3.75
CA ALA A 61 -51.59 -37.28 2.77
C ALA A 61 -50.43 -38.15 2.27
N GLU A 62 -50.68 -39.44 2.03
CA GLU A 62 -49.72 -40.40 1.46
C GLU A 62 -49.70 -40.37 -0.08
N PRO A 63 -48.58 -40.76 -0.72
CA PRO A 63 -48.53 -40.93 -2.18
C PRO A 63 -49.08 -42.31 -2.63
N ALA A 64 -50.06 -42.29 -3.54
CA ALA A 64 -50.59 -43.51 -4.16
C ALA A 64 -49.67 -44.07 -5.27
N LYS A 65 -49.74 -45.39 -5.50
CA LYS A 65 -48.92 -46.12 -6.49
C LYS A 65 -49.61 -46.30 -7.85
N LYS A 66 -48.80 -46.15 -8.91
CA LYS A 66 -48.83 -46.81 -10.24
C LYS A 66 -50.12 -46.84 -11.07
N THR A 67 -50.00 -46.36 -12.31
CA THR A 67 -50.44 -47.05 -13.52
C THR A 67 -49.47 -46.77 -14.69
N GLU A 68 -49.41 -47.70 -15.64
CA GLU A 68 -48.63 -47.77 -16.90
C GLU A 68 -49.64 -48.15 -18.02
N PRO A 69 -49.32 -48.27 -19.33
CA PRO A 69 -48.15 -47.80 -20.11
C PRO A 69 -48.52 -47.19 -21.50
N ALA A 70 -47.52 -46.71 -22.28
CA ALA A 70 -47.50 -46.71 -23.75
C ALA A 70 -46.04 -46.61 -24.27
N ALA A 71 -45.72 -47.06 -25.50
CA ALA A 71 -44.36 -47.53 -25.84
C ALA A 71 -43.75 -47.04 -27.19
N LYS A 72 -42.46 -47.39 -27.38
CA LYS A 72 -41.54 -47.23 -28.56
C LYS A 72 -40.76 -45.90 -28.63
N ALA A 73 -39.50 -45.85 -29.12
CA ALA A 73 -38.72 -46.81 -29.92
C ALA A 73 -37.23 -46.96 -29.51
N GLU A 74 -36.50 -47.90 -30.13
CA GLU A 74 -35.11 -48.32 -29.83
C GLU A 74 -34.01 -47.42 -30.44
N PRO A 75 -32.77 -47.40 -29.87
CA PRO A 75 -31.59 -46.77 -30.46
C PRO A 75 -30.71 -47.71 -31.32
N ALA A 76 -30.14 -47.18 -32.41
CA ALA A 76 -29.22 -47.90 -33.30
C ALA A 76 -27.75 -47.91 -32.82
N LYS A 77 -26.94 -48.81 -33.40
CA LYS A 77 -25.62 -49.24 -32.87
C LYS A 77 -24.43 -48.34 -33.25
N LYS A 78 -23.40 -48.41 -32.39
CA LYS A 78 -22.02 -47.92 -32.62
C LYS A 78 -21.34 -48.54 -33.85
N ALA A 79 -20.38 -47.81 -34.40
CA ALA A 79 -19.22 -48.34 -35.14
C ALA A 79 -17.93 -47.72 -34.60
N GLU A 80 -16.83 -48.49 -34.58
CA GLU A 80 -15.49 -48.07 -34.14
C GLU A 80 -14.61 -47.66 -35.33
N PRO A 81 -13.56 -46.84 -35.11
CA PRO A 81 -12.38 -46.79 -35.96
C PRO A 81 -11.12 -47.35 -35.26
N ALA A 82 -10.33 -48.12 -36.03
CA ALA A 82 -9.02 -48.69 -35.64
C ALA A 82 -7.85 -47.85 -36.26
N PRO A 83 -6.54 -48.14 -36.05
CA PRO A 83 -5.58 -47.10 -35.69
C PRO A 83 -4.54 -46.67 -36.77
N LYS A 84 -3.66 -45.74 -36.34
CA LYS A 84 -2.64 -44.93 -37.05
C LYS A 84 -1.65 -45.66 -37.98
N ALA A 85 -1.07 -44.87 -38.90
CA ALA A 85 0.26 -45.07 -39.50
C ALA A 85 1.17 -43.83 -39.30
N GLU A 86 2.49 -44.00 -39.43
CA GLU A 86 3.57 -43.06 -39.05
C GLU A 86 4.03 -42.08 -40.16
N PRO A 87 4.84 -41.03 -39.84
CA PRO A 87 5.24 -39.98 -40.78
C PRO A 87 6.50 -40.28 -41.60
N ALA A 88 6.55 -39.78 -42.84
CA ALA A 88 7.72 -39.84 -43.72
C ALA A 88 8.68 -38.64 -43.55
N LYS A 89 9.98 -38.84 -43.83
CA LYS A 89 11.04 -37.80 -43.76
C LYS A 89 11.54 -37.34 -45.14
N LYS A 90 11.83 -36.04 -45.22
CA LYS A 90 12.78 -35.32 -46.11
C LYS A 90 12.68 -35.46 -47.64
N THR A 91 12.61 -34.29 -48.30
CA THR A 91 13.50 -33.92 -49.44
C THR A 91 13.56 -32.39 -49.63
N GLU A 92 14.78 -31.89 -49.85
CA GLU A 92 15.16 -30.65 -50.57
C GLU A 92 15.75 -31.10 -51.94
N PRO A 93 16.04 -30.26 -52.98
CA PRO A 93 16.52 -28.86 -52.91
C PRO A 93 16.16 -27.89 -54.08
N ALA A 94 16.85 -26.72 -54.11
CA ALA A 94 17.14 -25.78 -55.22
C ALA A 94 16.04 -24.74 -55.60
N ALA A 95 16.24 -23.42 -55.41
CA ALA A 95 17.15 -22.45 -56.09
C ALA A 95 16.67 -22.07 -57.52
N LYS A 96 16.77 -20.83 -58.03
CA LYS A 96 17.64 -19.67 -57.73
C LYS A 96 17.14 -18.41 -58.49
N ALA A 97 17.21 -17.18 -57.93
CA ALA A 97 17.41 -15.92 -58.69
C ALA A 97 17.62 -14.69 -57.77
N GLU A 98 18.74 -14.00 -57.97
CA GLU A 98 19.20 -12.70 -57.43
C GLU A 98 19.84 -11.96 -58.65
N PRO A 99 20.52 -10.76 -58.62
CA PRO A 99 20.82 -9.81 -57.54
C PRO A 99 20.77 -8.28 -57.92
N ALA A 100 21.26 -7.42 -57.01
CA ALA A 100 21.99 -6.11 -57.18
C ALA A 100 21.37 -4.93 -56.38
N LYS A 101 22.08 -4.01 -55.68
CA LYS A 101 23.49 -3.76 -55.24
C LYS A 101 23.39 -2.93 -53.93
N LYS A 102 24.13 -3.15 -52.82
CA LYS A 102 25.57 -2.96 -52.49
C LYS A 102 26.09 -1.52 -52.37
N THR A 103 26.47 -1.13 -51.14
CA THR A 103 27.59 -0.23 -50.74
C THR A 103 28.26 -0.79 -49.47
N GLU A 104 29.50 -0.37 -49.16
CA GLU A 104 30.48 -1.15 -48.37
C GLU A 104 30.63 -0.80 -46.87
N PRO A 105 31.22 -1.69 -46.05
CA PRO A 105 31.77 -1.39 -44.73
C PRO A 105 33.32 -1.47 -44.65
N ALA A 106 33.90 -0.79 -43.66
CA ALA A 106 35.32 -0.87 -43.25
C ALA A 106 35.38 -0.90 -41.69
N ALA A 107 36.36 -1.48 -40.99
CA ALA A 107 37.46 -2.39 -41.34
C ALA A 107 37.78 -3.29 -40.10
N LYS A 108 38.61 -4.33 -40.28
CA LYS A 108 38.98 -5.31 -39.21
C LYS A 108 40.13 -4.83 -38.31
N ALA A 109 40.18 -5.37 -37.09
CA ALA A 109 41.41 -5.66 -36.34
C ALA A 109 41.41 -7.15 -35.92
N GLU A 110 42.59 -7.77 -35.81
CA GLU A 110 42.77 -9.23 -35.65
C GLU A 110 42.86 -9.72 -34.19
N PRO A 111 42.59 -11.01 -33.90
CA PRO A 111 42.60 -11.56 -32.54
C PRO A 111 43.98 -12.07 -32.09
N ALA A 112 44.33 -11.81 -30.83
CA ALA A 112 45.55 -12.34 -30.20
C ALA A 112 45.34 -13.75 -29.60
N LYS A 113 46.42 -14.54 -29.65
CA LYS A 113 46.54 -15.98 -29.39
C LYS A 113 45.99 -16.47 -28.03
N LYS A 114 45.48 -17.71 -28.05
CA LYS A 114 45.38 -18.58 -26.86
C LYS A 114 46.78 -19.03 -26.41
N THR A 115 46.98 -19.14 -25.10
CA THR A 115 48.09 -19.89 -24.46
C THR A 115 47.53 -20.92 -23.47
N GLU A 116 48.33 -21.95 -23.20
CA GLU A 116 47.93 -23.19 -22.52
C GLU A 116 47.64 -23.03 -21.01
N PRO A 117 46.88 -23.98 -20.40
CA PRO A 117 46.67 -24.03 -18.96
C PRO A 117 47.86 -24.70 -18.24
N ALA A 118 48.29 -24.10 -17.13
CA ALA A 118 49.32 -24.61 -16.22
C ALA A 118 48.70 -24.72 -14.78
N PRO A 119 49.26 -25.54 -13.86
CA PRO A 119 48.50 -26.71 -13.40
C PRO A 119 47.86 -26.58 -12.02
N LYS A 120 47.05 -27.60 -11.68
CA LYS A 120 46.58 -27.85 -10.30
C LYS A 120 47.77 -27.99 -9.34
N ALA A 121 47.68 -27.37 -8.17
CA ALA A 121 48.49 -27.75 -7.02
C ALA A 121 47.88 -28.99 -6.35
N GLU A 122 48.72 -29.97 -6.04
CA GLU A 122 48.38 -31.16 -5.24
C GLU A 122 48.55 -30.91 -3.72
N PRO A 123 48.03 -31.78 -2.85
CA PRO A 123 47.75 -31.43 -1.45
C PRO A 123 49.00 -31.51 -0.54
N ALA A 124 48.97 -30.74 0.55
CA ALA A 124 49.88 -30.94 1.66
C ALA A 124 49.53 -32.22 2.43
N GLU A 125 50.54 -33.04 2.69
CA GLU A 125 50.41 -34.36 3.31
C GLU A 125 50.32 -34.29 4.85
N LYS A 126 49.90 -35.40 5.47
CA LYS A 126 49.70 -35.54 6.92
C LYS A 126 51.00 -35.47 7.72
N ALA A 127 50.88 -35.01 8.97
CA ALA A 127 51.68 -35.54 10.08
C ALA A 127 50.83 -36.56 10.85
N GLU A 128 51.39 -37.73 11.18
CA GLU A 128 50.74 -38.81 11.94
C GLU A 128 51.03 -38.72 13.45
N PRO A 129 50.28 -39.46 14.31
CA PRO A 129 50.08 -39.09 15.71
C PRO A 129 51.05 -39.76 16.71
N SER A 130 51.07 -39.24 17.93
CA SER A 130 51.51 -39.98 19.12
C SER A 130 50.31 -40.62 19.82
N ALA A 131 50.48 -41.87 20.24
CA ALA A 131 49.65 -42.56 21.22
C ALA A 131 49.89 -41.97 22.65
N GLU A 132 49.29 -42.41 23.76
CA GLU A 132 48.46 -43.59 24.07
C GLU A 132 47.75 -43.35 25.43
N ALA A 133 46.52 -43.84 25.63
CA ALA A 133 45.99 -44.32 26.93
C ALA A 133 44.51 -44.73 26.80
N GLU A 134 44.20 -45.97 27.16
CA GLU A 134 42.87 -46.61 26.98
C GLU A 134 42.09 -46.70 28.33
N PRO A 135 40.95 -47.44 28.51
CA PRO A 135 39.75 -46.83 29.09
C PRO A 135 39.23 -47.54 30.35
N VAL A 136 38.11 -47.05 30.90
CA VAL A 136 37.27 -47.85 31.82
C VAL A 136 35.82 -47.89 31.35
N LYS A 137 35.40 -49.05 30.82
CA LYS A 137 33.98 -49.42 30.74
C LYS A 137 33.56 -50.10 32.04
N LYS A 138 32.36 -49.78 32.54
CA LYS A 138 31.53 -50.82 33.19
C LYS A 138 30.03 -50.54 33.02
N THR A 139 29.40 -51.47 32.33
CA THR A 139 27.96 -51.54 32.08
C THR A 139 27.21 -51.99 33.35
N ARG A 140 26.02 -51.43 33.62
CA ARG A 140 24.83 -52.29 33.76
C ARG A 140 23.50 -51.56 33.63
N THR A 141 22.58 -52.32 33.07
CA THR A 141 21.17 -52.04 32.82
C THR A 141 20.32 -52.01 34.09
N THR A 142 19.22 -51.24 34.06
CA THR A 142 17.89 -51.70 34.50
C THR A 142 16.75 -50.98 33.79
N THR A 143 15.60 -51.66 33.75
CA THR A 143 14.42 -51.36 32.92
C THR A 143 13.31 -50.56 33.63
N ARG A 144 12.43 -49.98 32.79
CA ARG A 144 10.95 -49.94 32.91
C ARG A 144 10.23 -48.79 33.67
N LYS A 145 9.19 -48.30 32.96
CA LYS A 145 7.82 -47.90 33.40
C LYS A 145 7.58 -46.53 34.05
N THR A 146 6.99 -45.64 33.24
CA THR A 146 5.61 -45.12 33.39
C THR A 146 4.90 -45.25 34.75
N ALA A 147 4.44 -44.12 35.33
CA ALA A 147 3.03 -43.90 35.72
C ALA A 147 2.79 -42.44 36.19
N ALA A 148 1.54 -41.98 36.07
CA ALA A 148 1.09 -40.64 36.44
C ALA A 148 0.71 -40.51 37.94
N LYS A 149 0.67 -39.26 38.46
CA LYS A 149 -0.53 -38.71 39.13
C LYS A 149 -0.43 -37.21 39.50
N LYS A 150 -1.55 -36.51 39.23
CA LYS A 150 -2.28 -35.48 40.03
C LYS A 150 -1.63 -34.94 41.32
N PRO A 151 -1.96 -33.68 41.68
CA PRO A 151 -3.03 -33.50 42.68
C PRO A 151 -4.13 -32.51 42.27
N ALA A 152 -5.14 -32.33 43.12
CA ALA A 152 -6.37 -31.61 42.81
C ALA A 152 -6.71 -30.51 43.83
N ALA A 153 -7.30 -29.43 43.31
CA ALA A 153 -8.38 -28.60 43.87
C ALA A 153 -8.35 -28.13 45.36
N LYS A 154 -8.54 -26.82 45.54
CA LYS A 154 -9.38 -26.30 46.62
C LYS A 154 -10.27 -25.15 46.12
N LYS A 155 -11.51 -25.09 46.61
CA LYS A 155 -12.55 -24.10 46.28
C LYS A 155 -12.56 -22.97 47.31
N THR A 156 -13.01 -21.79 46.89
CA THR A 156 -13.79 -20.89 47.76
C THR A 156 -14.86 -20.16 46.92
N LYS A 157 -16.00 -19.88 47.54
CA LYS A 157 -17.15 -19.18 46.94
C LYS A 157 -17.18 -17.72 47.42
N SER A 158 -17.75 -16.82 46.63
CA SER A 158 -18.72 -15.83 47.12
C SER A 158 -19.71 -15.50 46.01
N ALA A 159 -20.83 -14.85 46.35
CA ALA A 159 -21.96 -14.69 45.43
C ALA A 159 -22.64 -13.31 45.59
N ALA A 160 -23.22 -12.85 44.48
CA ALA A 160 -24.39 -11.97 44.37
C ALA A 160 -24.43 -10.62 45.14
N LYS A 161 -24.66 -9.54 44.37
CA LYS A 161 -25.95 -8.82 44.50
C LYS A 161 -26.32 -8.03 43.23
N LYS A 162 -27.62 -8.10 42.89
CA LYS A 162 -28.36 -7.15 42.04
C LYS A 162 -28.98 -6.09 42.96
N ALA A 163 -29.20 -4.88 42.45
CA ALA A 163 -30.20 -3.94 42.95
C ALA A 163 -30.78 -3.15 41.76
N ALA A 164 -32.06 -2.81 41.86
CA ALA A 164 -32.82 -1.93 40.97
C ALA A 164 -33.62 -0.95 41.86
N GLU A 165 -34.53 -0.16 41.28
CA GLU A 165 -35.33 0.95 41.88
C GLU A 165 -34.67 2.33 41.73
N GLU A 166 -35.38 3.45 41.50
CA GLU A 166 -36.80 3.67 41.12
C GLU A 166 -36.96 5.07 40.46
N THR A 167 -38.15 5.43 39.95
CA THR A 167 -38.41 6.78 39.35
C THR A 167 -39.81 7.32 39.66
N LYS A 168 -39.94 8.66 39.61
CA LYS A 168 -41.15 9.53 39.75
C LYS A 168 -41.70 9.69 41.18
N PRO A 169 -42.56 10.72 41.46
CA PRO A 169 -43.10 11.80 40.60
C PRO A 169 -42.24 13.11 40.70
N ALA A 170 -42.63 14.36 40.38
CA ALA A 170 -43.91 14.98 40.00
C ALA A 170 -43.75 16.21 39.03
N ALA A 171 -44.59 17.24 39.19
CA ALA A 171 -44.70 18.56 38.49
C ALA A 171 -45.29 19.58 39.52
N PRO A 172 -45.63 20.87 39.23
CA PRO A 172 -45.64 21.62 37.96
C PRO A 172 -44.99 23.04 38.03
N ALA A 173 -45.20 23.86 36.99
CA ALA A 173 -44.82 25.27 36.91
C ALA A 173 -45.98 26.15 36.38
N GLU A 174 -46.03 27.41 36.81
CA GLU A 174 -46.96 28.47 36.35
C GLU A 174 -46.26 29.43 35.36
N GLU A 175 -47.04 29.89 34.36
CA GLU A 175 -47.27 31.28 33.88
C GLU A 175 -46.26 32.42 34.18
N ALA A 176 -46.07 33.45 33.33
CA ALA A 176 -46.69 33.83 32.04
C ALA A 176 -45.83 34.88 31.27
N ALA A 177 -46.00 34.96 29.93
CA ALA A 177 -46.23 36.14 29.04
C ALA A 177 -45.39 37.47 29.15
N PRO A 178 -45.49 38.46 28.21
CA PRO A 178 -45.95 38.46 26.80
C PRO A 178 -45.04 39.21 25.76
N VAL A 179 -45.23 38.87 24.47
CA VAL A 179 -45.45 39.73 23.26
C VAL A 179 -44.84 41.15 23.13
N ALA A 180 -44.14 41.43 22.00
CA ALA A 180 -44.42 42.55 21.05
C ALA A 180 -43.53 42.49 19.77
N GLU A 181 -44.00 43.07 18.65
CA GLU A 181 -43.46 42.93 17.28
C GLU A 181 -43.44 44.30 16.51
N GLN A 182 -42.79 44.34 15.33
CA GLN A 182 -42.95 45.32 14.20
C GLN A 182 -42.25 46.70 14.26
N PRO A 183 -42.06 47.42 13.12
CA PRO A 183 -41.90 47.01 11.70
C PRO A 183 -40.71 47.74 10.97
N ALA A 184 -40.71 47.80 9.62
CA ALA A 184 -39.62 48.33 8.76
C ALA A 184 -40.08 49.35 7.66
N ALA A 185 -39.09 49.89 6.91
CA ALA A 185 -39.15 50.71 5.66
C ALA A 185 -39.33 52.26 5.80
N PRO A 186 -39.06 53.14 4.78
CA PRO A 186 -38.50 52.96 3.41
C PRO A 186 -37.37 53.98 2.97
N VAL A 187 -37.32 54.43 1.70
CA VAL A 187 -36.17 54.97 0.88
C VAL A 187 -36.27 56.48 0.49
N ALA A 188 -35.17 57.20 0.13
CA ALA A 188 -35.16 58.53 -0.57
C ALA A 188 -33.80 58.97 -1.26
N GLU A 189 -33.79 60.14 -1.95
CA GLU A 189 -32.83 60.64 -3.00
C GLU A 189 -32.46 62.17 -2.85
N ALA A 190 -31.55 62.86 -3.60
CA ALA A 190 -30.27 62.58 -4.32
C ALA A 190 -29.61 63.88 -4.94
N ALA A 191 -28.28 63.90 -5.16
CA ALA A 191 -27.44 64.88 -5.96
C ALA A 191 -27.46 66.40 -5.57
N PRO A 192 -26.70 67.36 -6.19
CA PRO A 192 -25.53 67.35 -7.13
C PRO A 192 -24.34 68.31 -6.71
N VAL A 193 -23.39 68.66 -7.62
CA VAL A 193 -22.67 69.98 -7.84
C VAL A 193 -21.22 69.85 -8.43
N ALA A 194 -20.74 70.87 -9.17
CA ALA A 194 -19.43 71.01 -9.84
C ALA A 194 -18.69 72.33 -9.39
N GLU A 195 -17.54 72.82 -9.89
CA GLU A 195 -16.77 72.53 -11.12
C GLU A 195 -15.22 72.75 -10.99
N GLN A 196 -14.63 73.84 -11.51
CA GLN A 196 -13.16 74.02 -11.73
C GLN A 196 -12.71 75.53 -11.72
N PRO A 197 -11.41 75.98 -11.82
CA PRO A 197 -10.38 75.55 -12.82
C PRO A 197 -8.83 75.68 -12.58
N ALA A 198 -8.05 74.97 -13.43
CA ALA A 198 -6.69 75.24 -14.03
C ALA A 198 -5.42 75.53 -13.13
N ALA A 199 -4.15 75.32 -13.53
CA ALA A 199 -3.44 75.08 -14.82
C ALA A 199 -2.01 74.46 -14.58
N PRO A 200 -1.07 74.32 -15.55
CA PRO A 200 -1.13 73.83 -16.93
C PRO A 200 -0.14 72.65 -17.26
N VAL A 201 -0.23 72.19 -18.51
CA VAL A 201 0.35 71.02 -19.21
C VAL A 201 1.89 70.88 -19.24
N ALA A 202 2.37 69.63 -19.18
CA ALA A 202 3.60 69.15 -19.85
C ALA A 202 3.31 67.81 -20.58
N GLU A 203 4.01 67.55 -21.68
CA GLU A 203 3.69 66.50 -22.67
C GLU A 203 4.17 65.10 -22.26
N ALA A 204 3.36 64.06 -22.50
CA ALA A 204 3.71 62.65 -22.24
C ALA A 204 3.15 61.71 -23.32
N ALA A 205 3.92 60.63 -23.58
CA ALA A 205 3.75 59.65 -24.66
C ALA A 205 2.39 58.90 -24.64
N PRO A 206 1.97 58.29 -25.78
CA PRO A 206 0.73 57.52 -25.86
C PRO A 206 0.66 56.44 -24.79
N ALA A 207 -0.52 56.31 -24.16
CA ALA A 207 -0.76 55.33 -23.11
C ALA A 207 -0.55 53.91 -23.63
N ALA A 208 0.27 53.13 -22.93
CA ALA A 208 0.40 51.71 -23.17
C ALA A 208 -0.94 51.02 -22.89
N GLU A 209 -1.33 50.10 -23.78
CA GLU A 209 -2.50 49.25 -23.57
C GLU A 209 -2.34 48.45 -22.26
N PRO A 210 -3.45 48.14 -21.55
CA PRO A 210 -3.37 47.31 -20.36
C PRO A 210 -2.81 45.95 -20.75
N VAL A 211 -1.63 45.62 -20.21
CA VAL A 211 -1.01 44.30 -20.40
C VAL A 211 -1.95 43.27 -19.81
N VAL A 212 -2.70 42.59 -20.67
CA VAL A 212 -3.48 41.42 -20.30
C VAL A 212 -2.46 40.38 -19.87
N GLU A 213 -2.38 40.13 -18.56
CA GLU A 213 -1.52 39.10 -18.00
C GLU A 213 -1.90 37.77 -18.66
N ALA A 214 -1.02 37.28 -19.52
CA ALA A 214 -1.32 36.13 -20.36
C ALA A 214 -1.60 34.93 -19.45
N ALA A 215 -2.79 34.33 -19.60
CA ALA A 215 -3.12 33.10 -18.91
C ALA A 215 -1.97 32.10 -19.09
N PRO A 216 -1.51 31.43 -18.01
CA PRO A 216 -0.30 30.62 -18.04
C PRO A 216 -0.38 29.65 -19.21
N ALA A 217 0.64 29.70 -20.08
CA ALA A 217 0.66 28.96 -21.32
C ALA A 217 0.34 27.48 -21.03
N GLN A 218 -0.74 26.97 -21.65
CA GLN A 218 -1.12 25.58 -21.48
C GLN A 218 0.09 24.71 -21.86
N PRO A 219 0.55 23.80 -20.97
CA PRO A 219 1.76 23.02 -21.22
C PRO A 219 1.66 22.31 -22.57
N GLN A 220 2.59 22.64 -23.47
CA GLN A 220 2.61 22.04 -24.80
C GLN A 220 3.16 20.63 -24.69
N TYR A 221 2.26 19.65 -24.71
CA TYR A 221 2.62 18.24 -24.67
C TYR A 221 3.04 17.75 -26.06
N ASP A 222 4.22 17.13 -26.11
CA ASP A 222 4.80 16.45 -27.27
C ASP A 222 4.12 15.09 -27.55
N THR A 223 3.67 14.42 -26.50
CA THR A 223 2.97 13.15 -26.58
C THR A 223 1.43 13.31 -26.66
N PRO A 224 0.76 12.46 -27.44
CA PRO A 224 -0.70 12.38 -27.47
C PRO A 224 -1.34 12.04 -26.12
N ARG A 225 -2.51 12.64 -25.83
CA ARG A 225 -3.31 12.36 -24.63
C ARG A 225 -3.90 10.94 -24.67
N ARG A 226 -4.04 10.33 -23.49
CA ARG A 226 -4.64 9.00 -23.29
C ARG A 226 -5.70 9.02 -22.21
N SER A 227 -6.83 8.38 -22.43
CA SER A 227 -7.85 8.14 -21.41
C SER A 227 -7.64 6.80 -20.68
N VAL A 228 -7.64 6.85 -19.36
CA VAL A 228 -7.27 5.70 -18.51
C VAL A 228 -8.30 5.52 -17.38
N ALA A 229 -8.97 4.37 -17.37
CA ALA A 229 -9.83 3.94 -16.27
C ALA A 229 -9.03 3.07 -15.30
N PHE A 230 -8.66 3.60 -14.14
CA PHE A 230 -8.13 2.81 -13.03
C PHE A 230 -9.27 2.09 -12.33
N ILE A 231 -9.13 0.79 -12.07
CA ILE A 231 -10.15 -0.01 -11.38
C ILE A 231 -9.47 -0.83 -10.28
N GLY A 232 -9.91 -0.63 -9.03
CA GLY A 232 -9.35 -1.31 -7.86
C GLY A 232 -10.28 -1.21 -6.64
N SER A 233 -9.91 -1.88 -5.55
CA SER A 233 -10.71 -1.94 -4.31
C SER A 233 -10.31 -0.91 -3.25
N GLU A 234 -9.23 -0.16 -3.44
CA GLU A 234 -8.71 0.80 -2.47
C GLU A 234 -8.23 2.09 -3.15
N CYS A 235 -8.37 3.21 -2.45
CA CYS A 235 -7.77 4.49 -2.82
C CYS A 235 -7.78 5.43 -1.60
N HIS A 236 -6.62 5.96 -1.22
CA HIS A 236 -6.54 7.09 -0.31
C HIS A 236 -7.24 8.31 -0.94
N PRO A 237 -7.89 9.22 -0.19
CA PRO A 237 -8.19 9.17 1.24
C PRO A 237 -9.52 8.46 1.58
N PHE A 238 -10.16 7.81 0.60
CA PHE A 238 -11.50 7.24 0.74
C PHE A 238 -11.50 5.93 1.54
N VAL A 239 -10.60 5.01 1.17
CA VAL A 239 -10.53 3.66 1.72
C VAL A 239 -9.14 3.07 1.47
N LYS A 240 -8.44 2.68 2.54
CA LYS A 240 -7.07 2.16 2.49
C LYS A 240 -6.88 1.07 3.56
N THR A 241 -6.28 -0.04 3.17
CA THR A 241 -5.82 -1.12 4.06
C THR A 241 -4.33 -1.42 3.89
N GLY A 242 -3.78 -1.13 2.70
CA GLY A 242 -2.36 -1.30 2.40
C GLY A 242 -1.86 -0.34 1.31
N GLY A 243 -0.71 -0.68 0.72
CA GLY A 243 -0.04 0.17 -0.28
C GLY A 243 -0.82 0.35 -1.60
N LEU A 244 -1.77 -0.55 -1.92
CA LEU A 244 -2.64 -0.40 -3.10
C LEU A 244 -3.38 0.95 -3.08
N GLY A 245 -3.91 1.34 -1.92
CA GLY A 245 -4.61 2.60 -1.75
C GLY A 245 -3.74 3.84 -1.99
N ASP A 246 -2.42 3.73 -1.78
CA ASP A 246 -1.47 4.81 -2.07
C ASP A 246 -1.18 4.91 -3.58
N VAL A 247 -0.99 3.77 -4.26
CA VAL A 247 -0.81 3.75 -5.73
C VAL A 247 -2.04 4.29 -6.45
N MET A 248 -3.23 3.83 -6.06
CA MET A 248 -4.51 4.24 -6.64
C MET A 248 -4.84 5.72 -6.39
N TYR A 249 -4.16 6.37 -5.45
CA TYR A 249 -4.25 7.82 -5.22
C TYR A 249 -3.21 8.60 -6.01
N ALA A 250 -1.94 8.26 -5.85
CA ALA A 250 -0.83 9.07 -6.31
C ALA A 250 -0.52 8.90 -7.80
N LEU A 251 -0.59 7.68 -8.34
CA LEU A 251 -0.31 7.42 -9.76
C LEU A 251 -1.34 8.11 -10.68
N PRO A 252 -2.66 8.06 -10.44
CA PRO A 252 -3.63 8.83 -11.21
C PRO A 252 -3.39 10.34 -11.21
N ARG A 253 -3.11 10.94 -10.04
CA ARG A 253 -2.80 12.38 -9.90
C ARG A 253 -1.58 12.77 -10.71
N GLU A 254 -0.54 11.93 -10.70
CA GLU A 254 0.69 12.20 -11.44
C GLU A 254 0.52 12.01 -12.96
N LEU A 255 -0.26 11.03 -13.39
CA LEU A 255 -0.61 10.85 -14.81
C LEU A 255 -1.43 12.02 -15.37
N VAL A 256 -2.32 12.63 -14.58
CA VAL A 256 -3.05 13.85 -15.00
C VAL A 256 -2.08 15.00 -15.30
N LYS A 257 -1.06 15.22 -14.46
CA LYS A 257 0.00 16.22 -14.73
C LYS A 257 0.78 15.94 -16.02
N GLN A 258 0.82 14.67 -16.45
CA GLN A 258 1.55 14.21 -17.64
C GLN A 258 0.65 14.06 -18.89
N ASN A 259 -0.50 14.73 -18.92
CA ASN A 259 -1.47 14.75 -20.04
C ASN A 259 -2.27 13.45 -20.25
N CYS A 260 -2.63 12.75 -19.19
CA CYS A 260 -3.62 11.67 -19.25
C CYS A 260 -5.01 12.14 -18.77
N ASP A 261 -6.08 11.65 -19.40
CA ASP A 261 -7.45 11.78 -18.90
C ASP A 261 -7.76 10.62 -17.95
N VAL A 262 -7.65 10.82 -16.65
CA VAL A 262 -7.69 9.71 -15.68
C VAL A 262 -8.98 9.71 -14.87
N ARG A 263 -9.65 8.56 -14.85
CA ARG A 263 -10.74 8.24 -13.92
C ARG A 263 -10.35 7.06 -13.03
N VAL A 264 -10.82 7.07 -11.79
CA VAL A 264 -10.59 6.00 -10.83
C VAL A 264 -11.93 5.44 -10.38
N ILE A 265 -12.20 4.18 -10.69
CA ILE A 265 -13.44 3.47 -10.34
C ILE A 265 -13.21 2.64 -9.08
N LEU A 266 -14.08 2.84 -8.08
CA LEU A 266 -14.00 2.22 -6.76
C LEU A 266 -15.37 1.68 -6.32
N PRO A 267 -15.44 0.69 -5.42
CA PRO A 267 -16.68 0.36 -4.72
C PRO A 267 -17.04 1.46 -3.70
N ARG A 268 -18.32 1.80 -3.59
CA ARG A 268 -18.83 2.73 -2.57
C ARG A 268 -19.00 2.02 -1.22
N TYR A 269 -17.89 1.71 -0.55
CA TYR A 269 -17.93 1.06 0.77
C TYR A 269 -18.56 1.96 1.84
N ALA A 270 -19.34 1.36 2.75
CA ALA A 270 -19.94 2.06 3.89
C ALA A 270 -18.92 2.71 4.85
N CYS A 271 -17.66 2.28 4.84
CA CYS A 271 -16.59 2.87 5.65
C CYS A 271 -15.94 4.14 5.08
N ILE A 272 -16.29 4.54 3.84
CA ILE A 272 -15.78 5.81 3.27
C ILE A 272 -16.26 6.96 4.18
N PRO A 273 -15.36 7.82 4.70
CA PRO A 273 -15.74 8.88 5.62
C PRO A 273 -16.84 9.79 5.08
N GLN A 274 -17.85 10.09 5.91
CA GLN A 274 -19.05 10.84 5.51
C GLN A 274 -18.71 12.18 4.81
N LYS A 275 -17.68 12.89 5.28
CA LYS A 275 -17.14 14.13 4.67
C LYS A 275 -16.75 14.03 3.18
N TYR A 276 -16.55 12.82 2.66
CA TYR A 276 -16.35 12.56 1.23
C TYR A 276 -17.66 12.11 0.56
N GLN A 277 -18.44 11.26 1.22
CA GLN A 277 -19.76 10.83 0.72
C GLN A 277 -20.73 12.00 0.48
N ASP A 278 -20.75 13.00 1.37
CA ASP A 278 -21.57 14.21 1.27
C ASP A 278 -21.22 15.08 0.05
N LYS A 279 -20.05 14.85 -0.57
CA LYS A 279 -19.57 15.56 -1.75
C LYS A 279 -19.69 14.75 -3.05
N MET A 280 -20.16 13.51 -2.96
CA MET A 280 -20.36 12.68 -4.15
C MET A 280 -21.61 13.13 -4.90
N VAL A 281 -21.45 13.40 -6.19
CA VAL A 281 -22.51 13.80 -7.12
C VAL A 281 -23.06 12.56 -7.81
N TYR A 282 -24.35 12.29 -7.66
CA TYR A 282 -25.01 11.22 -8.40
C TYR A 282 -24.96 11.49 -9.91
N ARG A 283 -24.48 10.52 -10.69
CA ARG A 283 -24.36 10.59 -12.17
C ARG A 283 -25.40 9.76 -12.91
N GLY A 284 -25.98 8.77 -12.26
CA GLY A 284 -26.99 7.91 -12.84
C GLY A 284 -27.04 6.54 -12.18
N GLU A 285 -28.00 5.74 -12.61
CA GLU A 285 -28.17 4.36 -12.18
C GLU A 285 -28.70 3.50 -13.33
N PHE A 286 -28.40 2.21 -13.24
CA PHE A 286 -28.94 1.19 -14.11
C PHE A 286 -29.05 -0.14 -13.36
N TYR A 287 -29.64 -1.13 -14.02
CA TYR A 287 -29.74 -2.49 -13.51
C TYR A 287 -29.04 -3.45 -14.46
N MET A 288 -28.29 -4.41 -13.92
CA MET A 288 -27.64 -5.46 -14.72
C MET A 288 -27.84 -6.85 -14.09
N ASP A 289 -27.83 -7.89 -14.90
CA ASP A 289 -27.74 -9.26 -14.42
C ASP A 289 -26.38 -9.53 -13.76
N LEU A 290 -26.31 -10.54 -12.89
CA LEU A 290 -25.04 -11.06 -12.37
C LEU A 290 -25.02 -12.58 -12.46
N GLY A 291 -24.28 -13.10 -13.43
CA GLY A 291 -24.09 -14.53 -13.63
C GLY A 291 -25.38 -15.35 -13.74
N GLU A 292 -25.36 -16.55 -13.16
CA GLU A 292 -26.47 -17.51 -13.14
C GLU A 292 -27.47 -17.24 -11.98
N THR A 293 -27.43 -16.05 -11.35
CA THR A 293 -28.31 -15.71 -10.20
C THR A 293 -29.79 -15.53 -10.57
N GLY A 294 -30.10 -15.26 -11.85
CA GLY A 294 -31.45 -14.94 -12.32
C GLY A 294 -32.02 -13.61 -11.76
N ARG A 295 -31.17 -12.78 -11.13
CA ARG A 295 -31.54 -11.51 -10.52
C ARG A 295 -30.93 -10.34 -11.30
N SER A 296 -31.62 -9.21 -11.28
CA SER A 296 -31.09 -7.93 -11.73
C SER A 296 -30.67 -7.10 -10.51
N TYR A 297 -29.48 -6.52 -10.56
CA TYR A 297 -28.85 -5.79 -9.46
C TYR A 297 -28.74 -4.31 -9.80
N TYR A 298 -29.07 -3.47 -8.82
CA TYR A 298 -28.87 -2.03 -8.87
C TYR A 298 -27.38 -1.68 -9.00
N VAL A 299 -27.06 -0.73 -9.86
CA VAL A 299 -25.73 -0.11 -10.00
C VAL A 299 -25.92 1.40 -10.00
N GLY A 300 -25.61 2.05 -8.89
CA GLY A 300 -25.55 3.52 -8.82
C GLY A 300 -24.13 4.02 -9.15
N ILE A 301 -24.03 5.17 -9.80
CA ILE A 301 -22.76 5.84 -10.09
C ILE A 301 -22.72 7.17 -9.33
N MET A 302 -21.75 7.30 -8.42
CA MET A 302 -21.53 8.48 -7.59
C MET A 302 -20.15 9.05 -7.91
N GLU A 303 -20.05 10.24 -8.48
CA GLU A 303 -18.78 10.87 -8.90
C GLU A 303 -18.27 11.86 -7.85
N TYR A 304 -16.97 11.92 -7.60
CA TYR A 304 -16.33 12.98 -6.83
C TYR A 304 -15.02 13.40 -7.47
N ILE A 305 -14.80 14.71 -7.63
CA ILE A 305 -13.55 15.26 -8.14
C ILE A 305 -12.67 15.66 -6.95
N TRP A 306 -11.47 15.10 -6.88
CA TRP A 306 -10.51 15.35 -5.80
C TRP A 306 -9.09 15.43 -6.36
N ASP A 307 -8.33 16.44 -5.95
CA ASP A 307 -6.94 16.69 -6.41
C ASP A 307 -6.73 16.61 -7.95
N GLY A 308 -7.72 17.05 -8.72
CA GLY A 308 -7.68 17.04 -10.20
C GLY A 308 -7.98 15.69 -10.86
N VAL A 309 -8.35 14.66 -10.09
CA VAL A 309 -8.76 13.34 -10.58
C VAL A 309 -10.25 13.13 -10.37
N VAL A 310 -10.90 12.43 -11.30
CA VAL A 310 -12.31 12.04 -11.20
C VAL A 310 -12.40 10.63 -10.58
N TYR A 311 -13.16 10.50 -9.50
CA TYR A 311 -13.42 9.25 -8.80
C TYR A 311 -14.88 8.83 -8.97
N ASP A 312 -15.11 7.70 -9.66
CA ASP A 312 -16.44 7.12 -9.89
C ASP A 312 -16.68 5.96 -8.90
N PHE A 313 -17.58 6.14 -7.95
CA PHE A 313 -17.94 5.14 -6.94
C PHE A 313 -19.16 4.34 -7.37
N ILE A 314 -18.99 3.02 -7.50
CA ILE A 314 -20.05 2.07 -7.80
C ILE A 314 -20.83 1.76 -6.52
N ASP A 315 -22.10 2.15 -6.45
CA ASP A 315 -22.97 1.94 -5.30
C ASP A 315 -23.85 0.69 -5.45
N ASN A 316 -23.82 -0.15 -4.41
CA ASN A 316 -24.72 -1.27 -4.22
C ASN A 316 -24.69 -1.72 -2.74
N GLN A 317 -25.84 -1.64 -2.07
CA GLN A 317 -25.96 -1.96 -0.64
C GLN A 317 -25.95 -3.46 -0.31
N GLU A 318 -26.12 -4.35 -1.29
CA GLU A 318 -25.98 -5.81 -1.08
C GLU A 318 -24.50 -6.21 -0.98
N PHE A 319 -23.61 -5.55 -1.74
CA PHE A 319 -22.18 -5.90 -1.79
C PHE A 319 -21.25 -4.98 -0.98
N PHE A 320 -21.59 -3.70 -0.78
CA PHE A 320 -20.67 -2.69 -0.22
C PHE A 320 -21.12 -2.07 1.12
N SER A 321 -22.21 -2.55 1.72
CA SER A 321 -22.72 -2.08 3.02
C SER A 321 -21.84 -2.47 4.23
N ALA A 322 -20.85 -3.35 4.04
CA ALA A 322 -19.89 -3.69 5.08
C ALA A 322 -18.89 -2.55 5.34
N GLY A 323 -18.60 -2.27 6.61
CA GLY A 323 -17.59 -1.30 7.04
C GLY A 323 -16.13 -1.74 6.84
N ASN A 324 -15.88 -2.84 6.12
CA ASN A 324 -14.53 -3.33 5.79
C ASN A 324 -14.52 -3.81 4.32
N PRO A 325 -13.57 -3.36 3.48
CA PRO A 325 -13.43 -3.84 2.11
C PRO A 325 -13.28 -5.36 1.98
N TYR A 326 -12.62 -6.01 2.94
CA TYR A 326 -12.37 -7.45 2.97
C TYR A 326 -13.03 -8.07 4.20
N VAL A 327 -14.12 -8.79 3.98
CA VAL A 327 -14.88 -9.42 5.08
C VAL A 327 -14.55 -10.91 5.22
N GLY A 328 -14.05 -11.54 4.15
CA GLY A 328 -13.87 -12.98 4.07
C GLY A 328 -13.94 -13.44 2.62
N LEU A 329 -13.09 -14.40 2.24
CA LEU A 329 -12.95 -14.81 0.84
C LEU A 329 -14.28 -15.25 0.21
N VAL A 330 -15.12 -15.98 0.95
CA VAL A 330 -16.40 -16.51 0.42
C VAL A 330 -17.39 -15.38 0.10
N GLU A 331 -17.41 -14.36 0.94
CA GLU A 331 -18.24 -13.16 0.85
C GLU A 331 -17.66 -12.13 -0.14
N ASP A 332 -16.34 -12.11 -0.32
CA ASP A 332 -15.63 -11.20 -1.20
C ASP A 332 -15.63 -11.66 -2.67
N ILE A 333 -15.68 -12.97 -2.97
CA ILE A 333 -15.84 -13.50 -4.34
C ILE A 333 -17.04 -12.85 -5.08
N PRO A 334 -18.30 -12.91 -4.58
CA PRO A 334 -19.45 -12.34 -5.29
C PRO A 334 -19.37 -10.81 -5.40
N LYS A 335 -18.88 -10.13 -4.34
CA LYS A 335 -18.63 -8.69 -4.32
C LYS A 335 -17.72 -8.24 -5.48
N TYR A 336 -16.59 -8.93 -5.69
CA TYR A 336 -15.64 -8.56 -6.73
C TYR A 336 -16.01 -9.08 -8.13
N CYS A 337 -16.83 -10.13 -8.23
CA CYS A 337 -17.51 -10.50 -9.48
C CYS A 337 -18.50 -9.41 -9.92
N PHE A 338 -19.34 -8.93 -9.00
CA PHE A 338 -20.25 -7.80 -9.24
C PHE A 338 -19.49 -6.54 -9.63
N PHE A 339 -18.51 -6.12 -8.82
CA PHE A 339 -17.73 -4.91 -9.06
C PHE A 339 -17.03 -4.91 -10.43
N SER A 340 -16.36 -6.01 -10.78
CA SER A 340 -15.66 -6.14 -12.08
C SER A 340 -16.61 -6.02 -13.27
N LYS A 341 -17.83 -6.57 -13.19
CA LYS A 341 -18.84 -6.44 -14.24
C LYS A 341 -19.47 -5.03 -14.25
N ALA A 342 -19.75 -4.48 -13.08
CA ALA A 342 -20.38 -3.18 -12.88
C ALA A 342 -19.51 -2.03 -13.43
N ALA A 343 -18.20 -2.08 -13.22
CA ALA A 343 -17.28 -1.05 -13.72
C ALA A 343 -17.28 -0.94 -15.25
N LEU A 344 -17.27 -2.07 -15.97
CA LEU A 344 -17.39 -2.09 -17.44
C LEU A 344 -18.76 -1.60 -17.92
N ALA A 345 -19.83 -1.99 -17.23
CA ALA A 345 -21.18 -1.53 -17.55
C ALA A 345 -21.36 -0.02 -17.31
N ALA A 346 -20.78 0.52 -16.23
CA ALA A 346 -20.80 1.93 -15.90
C ALA A 346 -20.05 2.79 -16.94
N LEU A 347 -18.87 2.34 -17.41
CA LEU A 347 -18.13 2.99 -18.50
C LEU A 347 -18.97 3.10 -19.80
N ASN A 348 -19.64 2.01 -20.19
CA ASN A 348 -20.57 2.01 -21.33
C ASN A 348 -21.78 2.93 -21.09
N TYR A 349 -22.40 2.89 -19.90
CA TYR A 349 -23.56 3.71 -19.54
C TYR A 349 -23.25 5.21 -19.56
N MET A 350 -22.09 5.60 -19.00
CA MET A 350 -21.59 6.97 -18.99
C MET A 350 -21.13 7.45 -20.38
N ASN A 351 -21.06 6.55 -21.36
CA ASN A 351 -20.49 6.77 -22.70
C ASN A 351 -19.06 7.38 -22.64
N TRP A 352 -18.29 7.03 -21.62
CA TRP A 352 -16.88 7.42 -21.48
C TRP A 352 -16.04 6.15 -21.65
N ILE A 353 -15.50 5.99 -22.85
CA ILE A 353 -14.77 4.78 -23.28
C ILE A 353 -13.28 5.09 -23.25
N PRO A 354 -12.49 4.49 -22.34
CA PRO A 354 -11.08 4.80 -22.20
C PRO A 354 -10.24 4.11 -23.28
N ASP A 355 -9.07 4.66 -23.58
CA ASP A 355 -8.02 3.96 -24.35
C ASP A 355 -7.51 2.75 -23.56
N ILE A 356 -7.31 2.93 -22.24
CA ILE A 356 -6.75 1.94 -21.32
C ILE A 356 -7.69 1.68 -20.13
N ILE A 357 -7.91 0.41 -19.81
CA ILE A 357 -8.50 -0.04 -18.55
C ILE A 357 -7.38 -0.66 -17.69
N HIS A 358 -7.00 0.03 -16.62
CA HIS A 358 -5.92 -0.36 -15.72
C HIS A 358 -6.50 -0.99 -14.44
N CYS A 359 -6.42 -2.30 -14.35
CA CYS A 359 -6.95 -3.12 -13.26
C CYS A 359 -5.88 -3.38 -12.20
N HIS A 360 -6.27 -3.39 -10.93
CA HIS A 360 -5.35 -3.60 -9.81
C HIS A 360 -5.76 -4.82 -8.97
N ASP A 361 -4.82 -5.75 -8.80
CA ASP A 361 -4.95 -7.01 -8.03
C ASP A 361 -6.18 -7.88 -8.40
N TRP A 362 -6.43 -8.92 -7.60
CA TRP A 362 -7.45 -9.94 -7.85
C TRP A 362 -8.89 -9.40 -7.83
N GLN A 363 -9.11 -8.30 -7.14
CA GLN A 363 -10.40 -7.62 -6.97
C GLN A 363 -10.93 -7.04 -8.29
N ALA A 364 -10.04 -6.60 -9.18
CA ALA A 364 -10.35 -6.12 -10.52
C ALA A 364 -9.91 -7.10 -11.63
N ALA A 365 -9.27 -8.23 -11.30
CA ALA A 365 -8.72 -9.14 -12.29
C ALA A 365 -9.75 -9.81 -13.22
N LEU A 366 -11.04 -9.86 -12.84
CA LEU A 366 -12.08 -10.33 -13.76
C LEU A 366 -12.49 -9.30 -14.82
N VAL A 367 -12.13 -8.02 -14.67
CA VAL A 367 -12.43 -6.99 -15.67
C VAL A 367 -11.90 -7.36 -17.07
N PRO A 368 -10.62 -7.67 -17.31
CA PRO A 368 -10.16 -8.09 -18.64
C PRO A 368 -10.84 -9.38 -19.12
N VAL A 369 -11.20 -10.30 -18.23
CA VAL A 369 -11.92 -11.53 -18.60
C VAL A 369 -13.32 -11.20 -19.12
N PHE A 370 -14.08 -10.37 -18.41
CA PHE A 370 -15.38 -9.87 -18.85
C PHE A 370 -15.27 -9.03 -20.12
N GLN A 371 -14.25 -8.18 -20.21
CA GLN A 371 -14.00 -7.31 -21.36
C GLN A 371 -13.88 -8.12 -22.66
N LYS A 372 -13.07 -9.17 -22.67
CA LYS A 372 -12.82 -9.99 -23.86
C LYS A 372 -13.86 -11.08 -24.11
N THR A 373 -14.85 -11.24 -23.22
CA THR A 373 -15.93 -12.25 -23.36
C THR A 373 -17.31 -11.60 -23.46
N LEU A 374 -17.88 -11.15 -22.35
CA LEU A 374 -19.25 -10.63 -22.29
C LEU A 374 -19.40 -9.21 -22.86
N PHE A 375 -18.32 -8.42 -22.87
CA PHE A 375 -18.31 -7.03 -23.34
C PHE A 375 -17.55 -6.83 -24.66
N HIS A 376 -17.12 -7.90 -25.33
CA HIS A 376 -16.26 -7.86 -26.53
C HIS A 376 -16.83 -6.94 -27.63
N ASP A 377 -18.11 -7.08 -27.94
CA ASP A 377 -18.78 -6.33 -29.00
C ASP A 377 -19.33 -4.96 -28.53
N SER A 378 -19.15 -4.62 -27.24
CA SER A 378 -19.53 -3.33 -26.68
C SER A 378 -18.40 -2.28 -26.83
N PRO A 379 -18.68 -0.97 -26.70
CA PRO A 379 -17.66 0.06 -26.84
C PRO A 379 -16.41 -0.14 -25.96
N VAL A 380 -16.56 -0.49 -24.67
CA VAL A 380 -15.41 -0.81 -23.79
C VAL A 380 -14.62 -2.06 -24.18
N GLY A 381 -15.17 -2.93 -25.03
CA GLY A 381 -14.46 -4.10 -25.57
C GLY A 381 -13.22 -3.72 -26.40
N ARG A 382 -13.18 -2.50 -26.92
CA ARG A 382 -12.09 -1.96 -27.76
C ARG A 382 -10.88 -1.48 -26.96
N ALA A 383 -11.06 -1.12 -25.68
CA ALA A 383 -9.99 -0.59 -24.85
C ALA A 383 -8.88 -1.64 -24.62
N LYS A 384 -7.66 -1.19 -24.34
CA LYS A 384 -6.57 -2.09 -23.92
C LYS A 384 -6.59 -2.28 -22.42
N SER A 385 -6.27 -3.49 -21.97
CA SER A 385 -6.31 -3.85 -20.56
C SER A 385 -4.90 -4.03 -19.98
N VAL A 386 -4.64 -3.38 -18.84
CA VAL A 386 -3.43 -3.58 -18.04
C VAL A 386 -3.85 -4.16 -16.69
N LEU A 387 -3.13 -5.15 -16.17
CA LEU A 387 -3.34 -5.68 -14.83
C LEU A 387 -2.07 -5.54 -13.99
N THR A 388 -2.10 -4.74 -12.92
CA THR A 388 -1.00 -4.63 -11.96
C THR A 388 -1.14 -5.65 -10.84
N ILE A 389 -0.07 -6.39 -10.56
CA ILE A 389 0.12 -7.21 -9.36
C ILE A 389 0.86 -6.38 -8.30
N HIS A 390 0.21 -6.06 -7.18
CA HIS A 390 0.88 -5.45 -6.01
C HIS A 390 1.33 -6.51 -5.01
N ASN A 391 0.60 -7.63 -4.90
CA ASN A 391 0.96 -8.75 -4.04
C ASN A 391 0.36 -10.08 -4.52
N LEU A 392 1.23 -11.01 -4.92
CA LEU A 392 0.82 -12.31 -5.47
C LEU A 392 0.19 -13.26 -4.43
N ARG A 393 0.26 -12.95 -3.13
CA ARG A 393 -0.32 -13.78 -2.05
C ARG A 393 -1.85 -13.81 -2.06
N PHE A 394 -2.51 -12.78 -2.60
CA PHE A 394 -3.97 -12.67 -2.65
C PHE A 394 -4.47 -12.78 -4.08
N GLN A 395 -5.12 -13.90 -4.42
CA GLN A 395 -5.38 -14.28 -5.81
C GLN A 395 -6.87 -14.48 -6.15
N GLY A 396 -7.77 -14.47 -5.16
CA GLY A 396 -9.20 -14.78 -5.39
C GLY A 396 -9.41 -16.22 -5.88
N ILE A 397 -8.86 -17.20 -5.17
CA ILE A 397 -9.00 -18.64 -5.48
C ILE A 397 -10.26 -19.18 -4.81
N TYR A 398 -11.20 -19.73 -5.57
CA TYR A 398 -12.36 -20.44 -5.03
C TYR A 398 -12.88 -21.51 -6.00
N ASN A 399 -13.84 -22.33 -5.60
CA ASN A 399 -14.28 -23.44 -6.44
C ASN A 399 -14.93 -22.97 -7.78
N ILE A 400 -14.69 -23.71 -8.86
CA ILE A 400 -15.19 -23.39 -10.22
C ILE A 400 -16.72 -23.19 -10.24
N PRO A 401 -17.56 -24.09 -9.67
CA PRO A 401 -19.01 -23.90 -9.66
C PRO A 401 -19.46 -22.54 -9.10
N THR A 402 -18.88 -22.09 -7.98
CA THR A 402 -19.24 -20.79 -7.38
C THR A 402 -18.77 -19.61 -8.22
N ILE A 403 -17.53 -19.62 -8.73
CA ILE A 403 -17.04 -18.51 -9.58
C ILE A 403 -17.84 -18.46 -10.88
N ARG A 404 -18.14 -19.60 -11.51
CA ARG A 404 -19.03 -19.65 -12.68
C ARG A 404 -20.42 -19.11 -12.38
N TYR A 405 -21.04 -19.55 -11.28
CA TYR A 405 -22.36 -19.06 -10.87
C TYR A 405 -22.42 -17.54 -10.72
N TRP A 406 -21.45 -16.92 -10.04
CA TRP A 406 -21.45 -15.47 -9.82
C TRP A 406 -21.01 -14.63 -11.02
N THR A 407 -20.25 -15.22 -11.96
CA THR A 407 -19.74 -14.47 -13.13
C THR A 407 -20.59 -14.67 -14.38
N GLY A 408 -21.20 -15.84 -14.57
CA GLY A 408 -21.82 -16.22 -15.85
C GLY A 408 -20.81 -16.35 -17.00
N LEU A 409 -19.51 -16.46 -16.68
CA LEU A 409 -18.48 -16.60 -17.70
C LEU A 409 -18.63 -17.92 -18.47
N PRO A 410 -18.32 -17.92 -19.77
CA PRO A 410 -18.53 -19.09 -20.62
C PRO A 410 -17.50 -20.18 -20.29
N ALA A 411 -17.83 -21.45 -20.57
CA ALA A 411 -17.10 -22.61 -20.03
C ALA A 411 -15.62 -22.64 -20.45
N GLU A 412 -15.30 -22.04 -21.59
CA GLU A 412 -13.98 -21.98 -22.21
C GLU A 412 -12.97 -21.24 -21.33
N VAL A 413 -13.39 -20.28 -20.47
CA VAL A 413 -12.45 -19.57 -19.58
C VAL A 413 -12.01 -20.41 -18.39
N PHE A 414 -12.72 -21.50 -18.07
CA PHE A 414 -12.44 -22.39 -16.94
C PHE A 414 -11.48 -23.52 -17.33
N ASN A 415 -10.41 -23.18 -18.05
CA ASN A 415 -9.35 -24.08 -18.49
C ASN A 415 -7.99 -23.74 -17.85
N MET A 416 -7.03 -24.68 -17.90
CA MET A 416 -5.71 -24.53 -17.26
C MET A 416 -4.85 -23.37 -17.76
N GLY A 417 -5.08 -22.84 -18.97
CA GLY A 417 -4.45 -21.62 -19.48
C GLY A 417 -5.14 -20.31 -19.05
N ALA A 418 -6.28 -20.39 -18.37
CA ALA A 418 -7.07 -19.25 -17.90
C ALA A 418 -7.43 -19.40 -16.41
N LEU A 419 -8.71 -19.44 -16.03
CA LEU A 419 -9.10 -19.37 -14.61
C LEU A 419 -8.75 -20.64 -13.82
N GLN A 420 -8.74 -21.84 -14.42
CA GLN A 420 -8.60 -23.08 -13.66
C GLN A 420 -7.25 -23.14 -12.93
N GLN A 421 -7.31 -23.51 -11.64
CA GLN A 421 -6.17 -23.80 -10.79
C GLN A 421 -6.36 -25.19 -10.16
N ALA A 422 -5.32 -26.03 -10.26
CA ALA A 422 -5.40 -27.44 -9.94
C ALA A 422 -6.60 -28.12 -10.63
N TRP A 423 -7.46 -28.82 -9.88
CA TRP A 423 -8.50 -29.71 -10.44
C TRP A 423 -9.94 -29.21 -10.31
N ARG A 424 -10.23 -28.33 -9.34
CA ARG A 424 -11.61 -27.93 -8.99
C ARG A 424 -11.78 -26.43 -8.72
N ASP A 425 -10.68 -25.71 -8.64
CA ASP A 425 -10.67 -24.30 -8.25
C ASP A 425 -10.45 -23.41 -9.48
N ALA A 426 -10.98 -22.20 -9.40
CA ALA A 426 -10.70 -21.11 -10.31
C ALA A 426 -10.01 -19.99 -9.53
N ASN A 427 -9.14 -19.27 -10.21
CA ASN A 427 -8.33 -18.19 -9.68
C ASN A 427 -8.62 -16.92 -10.50
N MET A 428 -9.21 -15.91 -9.85
CA MET A 428 -9.60 -14.66 -10.48
C MET A 428 -8.38 -13.89 -11.02
N LEU A 429 -7.29 -13.81 -10.23
CA LEU A 429 -6.05 -13.17 -10.65
C LEU A 429 -5.45 -13.85 -11.87
N LYS A 430 -5.33 -15.19 -11.85
CA LYS A 430 -4.82 -16.00 -12.96
C LYS A 430 -5.61 -15.80 -14.25
N GLY A 431 -6.94 -15.74 -14.14
CA GLY A 431 -7.83 -15.38 -15.24
C GLY A 431 -7.51 -14.00 -15.81
N GLY A 432 -7.39 -12.99 -14.96
CA GLY A 432 -7.01 -11.64 -15.39
C GLY A 432 -5.64 -11.58 -16.08
N LEU A 433 -4.64 -12.28 -15.54
CA LEU A 433 -3.31 -12.36 -16.13
C LEU A 433 -3.34 -13.00 -17.53
N ALA A 434 -4.20 -14.00 -17.75
CA ALA A 434 -4.38 -14.62 -19.06
C ALA A 434 -4.94 -13.63 -20.09
N TYR A 435 -6.00 -12.89 -19.73
CA TYR A 435 -6.76 -12.04 -20.65
C TYR A 435 -6.26 -10.59 -20.80
N ALA A 436 -5.45 -10.07 -19.87
CA ALA A 436 -4.92 -8.70 -19.95
C ALA A 436 -3.98 -8.50 -21.16
N ASP A 437 -4.05 -7.34 -21.83
CA ASP A 437 -3.15 -6.98 -22.94
C ASP A 437 -1.70 -6.74 -22.43
N ARG A 438 -1.53 -6.23 -21.20
CA ARG A 438 -0.24 -6.21 -20.47
C ARG A 438 -0.41 -6.57 -18.99
N ILE A 439 0.59 -7.22 -18.42
CA ILE A 439 0.74 -7.42 -16.97
C ILE A 439 1.84 -6.47 -16.48
N THR A 440 1.60 -5.78 -15.38
CA THR A 440 2.64 -5.04 -14.66
C THR A 440 2.76 -5.53 -13.24
N THR A 441 3.91 -5.26 -12.62
CA THR A 441 4.09 -5.43 -11.17
C THR A 441 5.07 -4.38 -10.66
N VAL A 442 5.11 -4.22 -9.34
CA VAL A 442 5.63 -3.01 -8.68
C VAL A 442 7.16 -2.94 -8.54
N SER A 443 7.92 -3.82 -9.21
CA SER A 443 9.37 -3.69 -9.44
C SER A 443 9.87 -4.68 -10.52
N ASN A 444 11.06 -4.45 -11.09
CA ASN A 444 11.69 -5.31 -12.09
C ASN A 444 12.26 -6.60 -11.50
N THR A 445 12.95 -6.53 -10.36
CA THR A 445 13.41 -7.74 -9.67
C THR A 445 12.21 -8.61 -9.27
N TYR A 446 11.13 -8.03 -8.73
CA TYR A 446 9.94 -8.82 -8.39
C TYR A 446 9.26 -9.45 -9.61
N ALA A 447 9.22 -8.74 -10.76
CA ALA A 447 8.72 -9.28 -12.02
C ALA A 447 9.48 -10.55 -12.47
N TRP A 448 10.76 -10.67 -12.14
CA TRP A 448 11.53 -11.90 -12.35
C TRP A 448 11.28 -12.94 -11.24
N GLU A 449 11.33 -12.52 -9.97
CA GLU A 449 11.16 -13.42 -8.80
C GLU A 449 9.85 -14.21 -8.86
N ILE A 450 8.73 -13.57 -9.21
CA ILE A 450 7.41 -14.22 -9.29
C ILE A 450 7.27 -15.30 -10.38
N GLN A 451 8.25 -15.44 -11.27
CA GLN A 451 8.34 -16.53 -12.23
C GLN A 451 9.12 -17.74 -11.69
N THR A 452 9.52 -17.70 -10.41
CA THR A 452 10.23 -18.77 -9.71
C THR A 452 9.33 -19.43 -8.65
N PRO A 453 9.52 -20.73 -8.33
CA PRO A 453 8.70 -21.42 -7.32
C PRO A 453 8.77 -20.85 -5.90
N GLU A 454 9.79 -20.03 -5.57
CA GLU A 454 9.93 -19.45 -4.22
C GLU A 454 8.98 -18.26 -4.00
N TYR A 455 8.73 -17.43 -5.02
CA TYR A 455 7.93 -16.20 -4.92
C TYR A 455 6.65 -16.25 -5.77
N GLY A 456 6.50 -17.24 -6.66
CA GLY A 456 5.42 -17.31 -7.63
C GLY A 456 4.07 -17.79 -7.09
N GLU A 457 3.96 -18.22 -5.83
CA GLU A 457 2.69 -18.52 -5.15
C GLU A 457 1.75 -19.46 -5.98
N LYS A 458 2.32 -20.46 -6.66
CA LYS A 458 1.67 -21.43 -7.58
C LYS A 458 1.21 -20.85 -8.92
N LEU A 459 1.66 -19.64 -9.26
CA LEU A 459 1.47 -18.97 -10.54
C LEU A 459 2.78 -18.83 -11.34
N GLU A 460 3.92 -19.31 -10.82
CA GLU A 460 5.24 -19.19 -11.45
C GLU A 460 5.26 -19.58 -12.94
N ASP A 461 4.69 -20.75 -13.29
CA ASP A 461 4.65 -21.22 -14.67
C ASP A 461 3.66 -20.44 -15.55
N HIS A 462 2.57 -19.95 -14.96
CA HIS A 462 1.58 -19.11 -15.66
C HIS A 462 2.16 -17.72 -15.98
N LEU A 463 2.88 -17.13 -15.03
CA LEU A 463 3.60 -15.87 -15.19
C LEU A 463 4.76 -16.02 -16.18
N ARG A 464 5.50 -17.14 -16.13
CA ARG A 464 6.56 -17.49 -17.09
C ARG A 464 6.02 -17.63 -18.52
N TYR A 465 4.85 -18.26 -18.69
CA TYR A 465 4.15 -18.35 -19.98
C TYR A 465 3.72 -16.96 -20.51
N HIS A 466 3.32 -16.05 -19.62
CA HIS A 466 2.97 -14.67 -19.96
C HIS A 466 4.13 -13.66 -19.82
N SER A 467 5.38 -14.13 -19.70
CA SER A 467 6.56 -13.29 -19.46
C SER A 467 6.76 -12.20 -20.51
N TYR A 468 6.45 -12.48 -21.78
CA TYR A 468 6.53 -11.52 -22.89
C TYR A 468 5.64 -10.27 -22.72
N LYS A 469 4.63 -10.32 -21.83
CA LYS A 469 3.75 -9.19 -21.51
C LYS A 469 3.84 -8.75 -20.05
N LEU A 470 4.81 -9.26 -19.27
CA LEU A 470 5.06 -8.88 -17.87
C LEU A 470 6.16 -7.82 -17.79
N ARG A 471 5.90 -6.71 -17.09
CA ARG A 471 6.88 -5.61 -16.88
C ARG A 471 6.92 -5.16 -15.42
N GLY A 472 8.11 -4.93 -14.89
CA GLY A 472 8.28 -4.24 -13.62
C GLY A 472 8.23 -2.72 -13.80
N ILE A 473 7.50 -2.02 -12.94
CA ILE A 473 7.57 -0.56 -12.81
C ILE A 473 7.59 -0.25 -11.31
N VAL A 474 8.72 0.29 -10.84
CA VAL A 474 8.92 0.64 -9.42
C VAL A 474 7.94 1.72 -9.00
N ASN A 475 7.32 1.59 -7.84
CA ASN A 475 6.43 2.62 -7.28
C ASN A 475 7.23 3.86 -6.83
N GLY A 476 6.59 5.03 -6.87
CA GLY A 476 7.10 6.22 -6.21
C GLY A 476 6.52 6.42 -4.81
N ILE A 477 6.88 7.53 -4.18
CA ILE A 477 6.21 8.08 -2.99
C ILE A 477 5.60 9.46 -3.29
N ASP A 478 4.57 9.84 -2.55
CA ASP A 478 3.92 11.15 -2.72
C ASP A 478 4.65 12.20 -1.86
N TYR A 479 5.44 13.08 -2.50
CA TYR A 479 6.15 14.18 -1.83
C TYR A 479 5.19 15.27 -1.25
N GLY A 480 3.89 15.22 -1.55
CA GLY A 480 2.91 16.03 -0.81
C GLY A 480 2.58 15.45 0.57
N MET A 481 2.76 14.13 0.74
CA MET A 481 2.52 13.40 1.99
C MET A 481 3.82 13.18 2.77
N TRP A 482 4.91 12.85 2.09
CA TRP A 482 6.21 12.48 2.65
C TRP A 482 7.26 13.50 2.22
N ASN A 483 7.46 14.57 3.00
CA ASN A 483 8.44 15.63 2.68
C ASN A 483 8.97 16.31 3.95
N PRO A 484 10.24 16.10 4.34
CA PRO A 484 10.79 16.64 5.59
C PRO A 484 10.80 18.19 5.65
N ALA A 485 10.71 18.89 4.52
CA ALA A 485 10.71 20.35 4.48
C ALA A 485 9.37 20.98 4.91
N THR A 486 8.27 20.21 4.86
CA THR A 486 6.91 20.70 5.18
C THR A 486 6.11 19.79 6.11
N ASP A 487 6.65 18.62 6.47
CA ASP A 487 6.01 17.63 7.33
C ASP A 487 5.73 18.17 8.75
N PRO A 488 4.45 18.35 9.14
CA PRO A 488 4.08 18.92 10.44
C PRO A 488 4.28 17.97 11.62
N ALA A 489 4.64 16.69 11.37
CA ALA A 489 4.91 15.74 12.44
C ALA A 489 6.34 15.88 13.01
N LEU A 490 7.25 16.60 12.34
CA LEU A 490 8.66 16.71 12.71
C LEU A 490 8.89 17.77 13.79
N ALA A 491 9.97 17.59 14.57
CA ALA A 491 10.37 18.56 15.59
C ALA A 491 11.01 19.81 14.96
N VAL A 492 11.76 19.62 13.88
CA VAL A 492 12.22 20.68 12.96
C VAL A 492 12.13 20.18 11.52
N ASN A 493 11.63 21.02 10.63
CA ASN A 493 11.65 20.73 9.19
C ASN A 493 13.05 20.92 8.61
N TYR A 494 13.34 20.19 7.54
CA TYR A 494 14.64 20.21 6.86
C TYR A 494 14.56 19.75 5.41
N ASP A 495 15.59 20.08 4.66
CA ASP A 495 15.81 19.65 3.29
C ASP A 495 17.27 19.21 3.09
N ILE A 496 17.63 18.82 1.87
CA ILE A 496 18.99 18.35 1.53
C ILE A 496 20.11 19.34 1.88
N THR A 497 19.83 20.64 1.92
CA THR A 497 20.83 21.69 2.19
C THR A 497 21.19 21.81 3.67
N ASN A 498 20.31 21.34 4.57
CA ASN A 498 20.45 21.51 6.02
C ASN A 498 20.19 20.23 6.84
N VAL A 499 19.96 19.08 6.17
CA VAL A 499 19.74 17.76 6.82
C VAL A 499 20.81 17.43 7.86
N LEU A 500 22.08 17.70 7.59
CA LEU A 500 23.18 17.35 8.51
C LEU A 500 23.13 18.13 9.84
N GLU A 501 22.54 19.32 9.85
CA GLU A 501 22.31 20.14 11.07
C GLU A 501 20.99 19.79 11.76
N ARG A 502 19.94 19.52 10.96
CA ARG A 502 18.54 19.41 11.43
C ARG A 502 18.12 17.98 11.79
N LYS A 503 18.66 16.96 11.13
CA LYS A 503 18.36 15.56 11.41
C LYS A 503 18.78 15.16 12.84
N PRO A 504 19.94 15.58 13.38
CA PRO A 504 20.28 15.43 14.81
C PRO A 504 19.23 16.00 15.78
N GLN A 505 18.61 17.14 15.44
CA GLN A 505 17.59 17.78 16.28
C GLN A 505 16.31 16.91 16.34
N ASN A 506 15.90 16.32 15.20
CA ASN A 506 14.80 15.35 15.16
C ASN A 506 15.14 14.04 15.89
N LYS A 507 16.39 13.58 15.80
CA LYS A 507 16.90 12.39 16.51
C LYS A 507 16.85 12.55 18.03
N LEU A 508 17.34 13.65 18.57
CA LEU A 508 17.24 13.97 20.00
C LEU A 508 15.77 14.09 20.44
N ALA A 509 14.91 14.71 19.63
CA ALA A 509 13.47 14.79 19.91
C ALA A 509 12.79 13.42 19.94
N LEU A 510 13.13 12.52 19.00
CA LEU A 510 12.64 11.14 18.96
C LEU A 510 13.15 10.32 20.17
N GLN A 511 14.43 10.42 20.50
CA GLN A 511 15.01 9.76 21.69
C GLN A 511 14.25 10.17 22.96
N LYS A 512 14.01 11.48 23.12
CA LYS A 512 13.26 12.04 24.24
C LYS A 512 11.79 11.61 24.28
N GLU A 513 11.09 11.59 23.14
CA GLU A 513 9.71 11.10 23.04
C GLU A 513 9.58 9.65 23.52
N LEU A 514 10.55 8.82 23.14
CA LEU A 514 10.54 7.37 23.39
C LEU A 514 11.20 6.96 24.70
N GLY A 515 11.71 7.91 25.50
CA GLY A 515 12.43 7.61 26.74
C GLY A 515 13.76 6.88 26.54
N LEU A 516 14.37 7.05 25.36
CA LEU A 516 15.74 6.62 25.08
C LEU A 516 16.75 7.60 25.71
N VAL A 517 18.00 7.18 25.81
CA VAL A 517 19.10 8.07 26.18
C VAL A 517 19.29 9.12 25.07
N GLU A 518 19.08 10.39 25.40
CA GLU A 518 19.31 11.55 24.51
C GLU A 518 20.83 11.67 24.25
N ASP A 519 21.28 11.23 23.07
CA ASP A 519 22.68 11.21 22.63
C ASP A 519 22.74 11.16 21.09
N GLU A 520 23.18 12.25 20.48
CA GLU A 520 23.35 12.40 19.03
C GLU A 520 24.37 11.41 18.46
N GLY A 521 25.37 11.03 19.25
CA GLY A 521 26.47 10.14 18.85
C GLY A 521 26.06 8.67 18.73
N LYS A 522 24.93 8.25 19.30
CA LYS A 522 24.46 6.85 19.21
C LYS A 522 23.79 6.57 17.87
N LEU A 523 24.03 5.40 17.28
CA LEU A 523 23.30 4.99 16.07
C LEU A 523 21.86 4.59 16.44
N VAL A 524 20.86 5.16 15.79
CA VAL A 524 19.44 4.83 15.94
C VAL A 524 18.96 4.00 14.75
N VAL A 525 18.60 2.75 15.04
CA VAL A 525 18.03 1.80 14.09
C VAL A 525 16.49 1.83 14.18
N GLY A 526 15.82 2.34 13.16
CA GLY A 526 14.37 2.31 13.05
C GLY A 526 13.86 1.02 12.37
N LEU A 527 12.70 0.52 12.80
CA LEU A 527 11.95 -0.54 12.12
C LEU A 527 10.47 -0.18 12.13
N ILE A 528 9.89 0.07 10.96
CA ILE A 528 8.48 0.40 10.78
C ILE A 528 7.83 -0.70 9.93
N SER A 529 7.01 -1.57 10.52
CA SER A 529 6.44 -2.71 9.81
C SER A 529 5.22 -3.33 10.50
N ARG A 530 4.37 -4.03 9.74
CA ARG A 530 3.51 -5.09 10.31
C ARG A 530 4.39 -6.16 10.94
N LEU A 531 4.07 -6.60 12.14
CA LEU A 531 4.92 -7.50 12.92
C LEU A 531 4.62 -8.96 12.58
N THR A 532 5.21 -9.48 11.50
CA THR A 532 4.96 -10.85 11.00
C THR A 532 6.22 -11.49 10.42
N ASN A 533 6.25 -12.82 10.32
CA ASN A 533 7.34 -13.59 9.69
C ASN A 533 7.70 -13.12 8.27
N GLN A 534 6.75 -12.53 7.53
CA GLN A 534 7.02 -12.01 6.17
C GLN A 534 8.10 -10.91 6.18
N LYS A 535 8.26 -10.20 7.30
CA LYS A 535 9.01 -8.95 7.43
C LYS A 535 10.38 -9.13 8.10
N GLY A 536 10.92 -10.35 8.13
CA GLY A 536 12.28 -10.61 8.60
C GLY A 536 12.47 -10.59 10.12
N LEU A 537 11.38 -10.61 10.90
CA LEU A 537 11.46 -10.37 12.33
C LEU A 537 12.02 -11.53 13.13
N ASP A 538 11.98 -12.74 12.58
CA ASP A 538 12.75 -13.90 13.06
C ASP A 538 14.27 -13.65 12.95
N LEU A 539 14.73 -13.07 11.84
CA LEU A 539 16.13 -12.66 11.68
C LEU A 539 16.51 -11.57 12.68
N VAL A 540 15.66 -10.55 12.84
CA VAL A 540 15.88 -9.45 13.82
C VAL A 540 15.98 -10.00 15.23
N ASN A 541 15.01 -10.82 15.65
CA ASN A 541 14.97 -11.45 16.98
C ASN A 541 16.24 -12.24 17.30
N ALA A 542 16.78 -12.98 16.32
CA ALA A 542 18.02 -13.74 16.47
C ALA A 542 19.25 -12.87 16.78
N ILE A 543 19.25 -11.58 16.39
CA ILE A 543 20.44 -10.71 16.47
C ILE A 543 20.33 -9.50 17.39
N VAL A 544 19.14 -9.14 17.91
CA VAL A 544 19.00 -8.00 18.86
C VAL A 544 20.07 -8.05 19.97
N PRO A 545 20.32 -9.18 20.66
CA PRO A 545 21.34 -9.22 21.72
C PRO A 545 22.78 -8.91 21.27
N GLN A 546 23.07 -9.06 19.97
CA GLN A 546 24.38 -8.78 19.37
C GLN A 546 24.49 -7.32 18.87
N ILE A 547 23.35 -6.66 18.60
CA ILE A 547 23.29 -5.25 18.20
C ILE A 547 23.44 -4.32 19.41
N MET A 548 22.86 -4.70 20.57
CA MET A 548 22.78 -3.87 21.78
C MET A 548 24.14 -3.72 22.52
N ASP A 549 25.03 -2.92 21.94
CA ASP A 549 26.40 -2.67 22.42
C ASP A 549 26.58 -1.40 23.29
N GLY A 550 25.47 -0.71 23.64
CA GLY A 550 25.48 0.54 24.39
C GLY A 550 25.68 1.81 23.54
N ASN A 551 26.07 1.67 22.27
CA ASN A 551 26.17 2.76 21.30
C ASN A 551 25.10 2.68 20.19
N THR A 552 24.38 1.56 20.12
CA THR A 552 23.28 1.32 19.18
C THR A 552 21.94 1.32 19.91
N GLN A 553 20.98 2.11 19.43
CA GLN A 553 19.60 2.16 19.87
C GLN A 553 18.68 1.55 18.81
N VAL A 554 17.55 0.98 19.23
CA VAL A 554 16.56 0.36 18.33
C VAL A 554 15.15 0.87 18.64
N VAL A 555 14.43 1.29 17.60
CA VAL A 555 13.04 1.75 17.68
C VAL A 555 12.18 0.89 16.76
N VAL A 556 11.23 0.16 17.34
CA VAL A 556 10.24 -0.64 16.61
C VAL A 556 8.89 0.05 16.64
N LEU A 557 8.22 0.20 15.49
CA LEU A 557 6.85 0.66 15.35
C LEU A 557 6.02 -0.32 14.51
N GLY A 558 4.93 -0.83 15.10
CA GLY A 558 3.93 -1.63 14.39
C GLY A 558 3.17 -2.61 15.28
N THR A 559 2.22 -3.34 14.69
CA THR A 559 1.41 -4.38 15.34
C THR A 559 1.36 -5.65 14.48
N GLY A 560 1.00 -6.79 15.07
CA GLY A 560 0.90 -8.04 14.31
C GLY A 560 0.80 -9.30 15.16
N ASP A 561 1.63 -10.29 14.83
CA ASP A 561 1.67 -11.57 15.52
C ASP A 561 2.15 -11.38 16.96
N LYS A 562 1.35 -11.87 17.92
CA LYS A 562 1.57 -11.65 19.37
C LYS A 562 2.97 -12.07 19.85
N GLU A 563 3.57 -13.08 19.23
CA GLU A 563 4.93 -13.53 19.52
C GLU A 563 5.97 -12.42 19.34
N TYR A 564 5.90 -11.64 18.25
CA TYR A 564 6.81 -10.51 18.02
C TYR A 564 6.49 -9.33 18.92
N GLU A 565 5.22 -9.03 19.15
CA GLU A 565 4.85 -7.95 20.06
C GLU A 565 5.36 -8.19 21.48
N ASP A 566 5.17 -9.40 22.01
CA ASP A 566 5.64 -9.76 23.36
C ASP A 566 7.18 -9.85 23.42
N THR A 567 7.83 -10.30 22.34
CA THR A 567 9.30 -10.32 22.21
C THR A 567 9.91 -8.91 22.22
N PHE A 568 9.35 -7.96 21.48
CA PHE A 568 9.86 -6.59 21.48
C PHE A 568 9.56 -5.84 22.78
N ARG A 569 8.40 -6.10 23.43
CA ARG A 569 8.13 -5.63 24.82
C ARG A 569 9.15 -6.19 25.82
N TYR A 570 9.57 -7.44 25.65
CA TYR A 570 10.65 -8.03 26.47
C TYR A 570 11.98 -7.29 26.26
N TYR A 571 12.37 -7.00 25.02
CA TYR A 571 13.61 -6.27 24.73
C TYR A 571 13.60 -4.82 25.20
N GLU A 572 12.48 -4.10 25.09
CA GLU A 572 12.31 -2.77 25.67
C GLU A 572 12.52 -2.79 27.20
N ASN A 573 12.01 -3.81 27.90
CA ASN A 573 12.22 -3.95 29.33
C ASN A 573 13.63 -4.43 29.71
N ALA A 574 14.31 -5.19 28.85
CA ALA A 574 15.69 -5.66 29.06
C ALA A 574 16.74 -4.57 28.79
N TYR A 575 16.51 -3.72 27.78
CA TYR A 575 17.44 -2.70 27.30
C TYR A 575 16.86 -1.29 27.44
N LYS A 576 16.34 -0.95 28.63
CA LYS A 576 15.71 0.35 28.92
C LYS A 576 16.64 1.52 28.58
N GLY A 577 16.08 2.53 27.91
CA GLY A 577 16.83 3.68 27.40
C GLY A 577 17.58 3.41 26.08
N MET A 578 17.59 2.17 25.58
CA MET A 578 18.29 1.79 24.35
C MET A 578 17.39 1.06 23.34
N PHE A 579 16.32 0.40 23.77
CA PHE A 579 15.32 -0.24 22.91
C PHE A 579 13.93 0.31 23.23
N SER A 580 13.13 0.65 22.22
CA SER A 580 11.71 1.02 22.38
C SER A 580 10.80 0.24 21.42
N ALA A 581 9.65 -0.21 21.94
CA ALA A 581 8.68 -1.06 21.27
C ALA A 581 7.31 -0.37 21.18
N CYS A 582 7.13 0.49 20.18
CA CYS A 582 5.87 1.19 19.90
C CYS A 582 4.86 0.24 19.25
N ILE A 583 4.23 -0.62 20.05
CA ILE A 583 3.26 -1.62 19.55
C ILE A 583 1.88 -1.00 19.27
N GLN A 584 1.81 -0.18 18.22
CA GLN A 584 0.60 0.51 17.76
C GLN A 584 0.69 0.91 16.28
N TYR A 585 -0.42 1.36 15.70
CA TYR A 585 -0.42 2.09 14.43
C TYR A 585 -0.41 3.60 14.74
N ASP A 586 0.62 4.31 14.26
CA ASP A 586 0.85 5.74 14.53
C ASP A 586 1.64 6.34 13.37
N GLU A 587 0.92 6.91 12.40
CA GLU A 587 1.51 7.45 11.17
C GLU A 587 2.45 8.64 11.49
N SER A 588 2.03 9.58 12.33
CA SER A 588 2.86 10.71 12.75
C SER A 588 4.17 10.28 13.44
N ARG A 589 4.18 9.17 14.19
CA ARG A 589 5.42 8.60 14.73
C ARG A 589 6.27 7.92 13.66
N ALA A 590 5.69 7.30 12.64
CA ALA A 590 6.45 6.78 11.50
C ALA A 590 7.25 7.90 10.82
N HIS A 591 6.64 9.06 10.57
CA HIS A 591 7.31 10.27 10.09
C HIS A 591 8.48 10.70 10.98
N ARG A 592 8.28 10.78 12.30
CA ARG A 592 9.36 11.11 13.25
C ARG A 592 10.47 10.06 13.31
N ILE A 593 10.17 8.78 13.10
CA ILE A 593 11.19 7.73 12.99
C ILE A 593 11.97 7.89 11.69
N TYR A 594 11.33 8.15 10.55
CA TYR A 594 12.05 8.46 9.31
C TYR A 594 12.94 9.69 9.44
N ALA A 595 12.53 10.71 10.20
CA ALA A 595 13.38 11.88 10.45
C ALA A 595 14.50 11.62 11.46
N GLY A 596 14.22 10.96 12.58
CA GLY A 596 15.13 10.83 13.72
C GLY A 596 16.02 9.58 13.75
N ALA A 597 15.72 8.54 12.97
CA ALA A 597 16.62 7.39 12.82
C ALA A 597 17.80 7.72 11.90
N ASP A 598 18.94 7.04 12.10
CA ASP A 598 20.07 7.10 11.18
C ASP A 598 19.94 6.02 10.09
N VAL A 599 19.42 4.84 10.47
CA VAL A 599 19.13 3.73 9.54
C VAL A 599 17.72 3.18 9.70
N LEU A 600 17.16 2.65 8.62
CA LEU A 600 15.90 1.89 8.65
C LEU A 600 16.11 0.44 8.24
N LEU A 601 15.69 -0.50 9.09
CA LEU A 601 15.78 -1.93 8.84
C LEU A 601 14.55 -2.43 8.05
N VAL A 602 14.79 -3.01 6.87
CA VAL A 602 13.76 -3.67 6.03
C VAL A 602 14.22 -5.08 5.63
N PRO A 603 14.27 -6.04 6.58
CA PRO A 603 14.87 -7.36 6.37
C PRO A 603 13.88 -8.36 5.74
N SER A 604 12.94 -7.87 4.92
CA SER A 604 11.78 -8.62 4.44
C SER A 604 12.14 -9.91 3.70
N ARG A 605 11.34 -10.96 3.94
CA ARG A 605 11.48 -12.24 3.24
C ARG A 605 11.11 -12.12 1.76
N PHE A 606 10.11 -11.31 1.46
CA PHE A 606 9.84 -10.81 0.12
C PHE A 606 9.19 -9.43 0.23
N GLU A 607 9.51 -8.55 -0.71
CA GLU A 607 8.99 -7.19 -0.74
C GLU A 607 8.73 -6.75 -2.20
N PRO A 608 7.48 -6.80 -2.69
CA PRO A 608 7.17 -6.56 -4.10
C PRO A 608 7.73 -5.23 -4.64
N CYS A 609 7.63 -4.17 -3.82
CA CYS A 609 8.30 -2.90 -4.03
C CYS A 609 9.01 -2.42 -2.76
N GLY A 610 8.24 -2.29 -1.68
CA GLY A 610 8.64 -1.52 -0.50
C GLY A 610 8.47 -0.03 -0.75
N LEU A 611 7.77 0.65 0.16
CA LEU A 611 7.69 2.12 0.21
C LEU A 611 8.51 2.67 1.39
N THR A 612 8.81 1.82 2.38
CA THR A 612 9.48 2.19 3.63
C THR A 612 10.92 2.62 3.41
N GLN A 613 11.65 1.97 2.49
CA GLN A 613 13.01 2.38 2.12
C GLN A 613 13.02 3.67 1.30
N LEU A 614 12.03 3.89 0.42
CA LEU A 614 11.91 5.13 -0.34
C LEU A 614 11.64 6.33 0.58
N ASN A 615 10.73 6.16 1.55
CA ASN A 615 10.49 7.16 2.60
C ASN A 615 11.76 7.41 3.44
N ALA A 616 12.49 6.35 3.81
CA ALA A 616 13.74 6.49 4.58
C ALA A 616 14.78 7.33 3.82
N MET A 617 15.05 6.98 2.56
CA MET A 617 15.99 7.69 1.70
C MET A 617 15.61 9.16 1.52
N HIS A 618 14.33 9.44 1.25
CA HIS A 618 13.84 10.82 1.10
C HIS A 618 13.96 11.67 2.39
N TYR A 619 13.99 11.03 3.56
CA TYR A 619 14.23 11.67 4.86
C TYR A 619 15.70 11.59 5.31
N GLY A 620 16.62 11.12 4.46
CA GLY A 620 18.05 11.00 4.76
C GLY A 620 18.36 9.92 5.80
N THR A 621 17.57 8.86 5.88
CA THR A 621 17.77 7.68 6.74
C THR A 621 18.21 6.51 5.88
N LEU A 622 19.41 5.99 6.11
CA LEU A 622 19.99 5.01 5.20
C LEU A 622 19.31 3.64 5.34
N PRO A 623 18.83 3.04 4.24
CA PRO A 623 18.10 1.77 4.31
C PRO A 623 19.08 0.59 4.48
N ILE A 624 18.75 -0.33 5.40
CA ILE A 624 19.41 -1.64 5.54
C ILE A 624 18.41 -2.71 5.10
N VAL A 625 18.65 -3.36 3.97
CA VAL A 625 17.63 -4.16 3.27
C VAL A 625 18.13 -5.53 2.83
N ARG A 626 17.19 -6.48 2.68
CA ARG A 626 17.47 -7.69 1.90
C ARG A 626 17.33 -7.40 0.41
N GLU A 627 18.20 -7.98 -0.42
CA GLU A 627 18.11 -7.93 -1.89
C GLU A 627 16.96 -8.80 -2.43
N THR A 628 15.72 -8.34 -2.25
CA THR A 628 14.51 -8.96 -2.81
C THR A 628 13.54 -7.91 -3.34
N GLY A 629 12.85 -8.23 -4.43
CA GLY A 629 11.89 -7.37 -5.11
C GLY A 629 12.37 -5.93 -5.27
N GLY A 630 11.52 -4.96 -4.96
CA GLY A 630 11.86 -3.55 -5.17
C GLY A 630 12.92 -3.00 -4.23
N LEU A 631 13.26 -3.69 -3.13
CA LEU A 631 14.40 -3.30 -2.29
C LEU A 631 15.70 -3.39 -3.09
N LYS A 632 15.86 -4.44 -3.90
CA LYS A 632 17.01 -4.63 -4.78
C LYS A 632 17.08 -3.61 -5.92
N ASP A 633 15.92 -3.18 -6.43
CA ASP A 633 15.85 -2.20 -7.52
C ASP A 633 16.05 -0.75 -7.05
N THR A 634 15.94 -0.49 -5.75
CA THR A 634 15.94 0.88 -5.17
C THR A 634 17.18 1.16 -4.31
N VAL A 635 17.74 0.13 -3.66
CA VAL A 635 18.91 0.20 -2.79
C VAL A 635 20.10 -0.56 -3.40
N GLU A 636 21.06 0.23 -3.87
CA GLU A 636 22.38 -0.16 -4.32
C GLU A 636 23.33 -0.27 -3.10
N PRO A 637 24.07 -1.38 -2.94
CA PRO A 637 24.97 -1.57 -1.80
C PRO A 637 26.07 -0.51 -1.71
N TYR A 638 26.27 0.02 -0.51
CA TYR A 638 27.36 0.93 -0.20
C TYR A 638 28.72 0.32 -0.54
N ASN A 639 29.53 1.07 -1.29
CA ASN A 639 30.82 0.63 -1.78
C ASN A 639 31.96 1.42 -1.11
N VAL A 640 32.59 0.78 -0.12
CA VAL A 640 33.69 1.33 0.69
C VAL A 640 34.91 1.82 -0.11
N PHE A 641 35.07 1.41 -1.37
CA PHE A 641 36.22 1.80 -2.20
C PHE A 641 36.00 3.12 -2.96
N ASN A 642 34.76 3.57 -3.15
CA ASN A 642 34.44 4.77 -3.92
C ASN A 642 33.31 5.64 -3.32
N GLY A 643 32.81 5.28 -2.13
CA GLY A 643 31.74 5.99 -1.43
C GLY A 643 30.36 5.89 -2.11
N GLY A 644 30.22 5.10 -3.18
CA GLY A 644 28.98 4.92 -3.94
C GLY A 644 27.95 4.01 -3.28
N GLY A 645 26.79 3.84 -3.91
CA GLY A 645 25.62 3.18 -3.32
C GLY A 645 24.75 4.13 -2.49
N ASN A 646 23.65 3.62 -1.93
CA ASN A 646 22.60 4.40 -1.26
C ASN A 646 21.90 3.59 -0.14
N GLY A 647 22.68 2.76 0.56
CA GLY A 647 22.21 1.90 1.66
C GLY A 647 23.08 0.65 1.86
N PHE A 648 22.69 -0.24 2.77
CA PHE A 648 23.43 -1.47 3.08
C PHE A 648 22.57 -2.69 2.78
N THR A 649 23.05 -3.59 1.91
CA THR A 649 22.29 -4.78 1.50
C THR A 649 22.85 -6.08 2.09
N PHE A 650 22.02 -7.13 2.05
CA PHE A 650 22.41 -8.53 2.19
C PHE A 650 21.53 -9.43 1.31
N ASP A 651 22.07 -10.54 0.79
CA ASP A 651 21.44 -11.31 -0.29
C ASP A 651 20.47 -12.42 0.20
N ARG A 652 20.97 -13.31 1.04
CA ARG A 652 20.22 -14.48 1.53
C ARG A 652 19.42 -14.14 2.78
N TYR A 653 18.33 -14.86 3.00
CA TYR A 653 17.50 -14.72 4.20
C TYR A 653 18.19 -15.38 5.40
N ASP A 654 19.19 -14.69 5.95
CA ASP A 654 20.08 -15.18 6.99
C ASP A 654 20.37 -14.10 8.04
N ALA A 655 20.34 -14.48 9.31
CA ALA A 655 20.49 -13.57 10.44
C ALA A 655 21.94 -13.06 10.60
N GLY A 656 22.94 -13.88 10.28
CA GLY A 656 24.35 -13.48 10.33
C GLY A 656 24.69 -12.44 9.26
N LEU A 657 24.11 -12.57 8.06
CA LEU A 657 24.25 -11.58 6.99
C LEU A 657 23.52 -10.26 7.29
N LEU A 658 22.37 -10.31 7.96
CA LEU A 658 21.69 -9.13 8.48
C LEU A 658 22.55 -8.40 9.53
N LEU A 659 23.16 -9.14 10.45
CA LEU A 659 24.08 -8.59 11.46
C LEU A 659 25.34 -7.99 10.81
N ASP A 660 25.90 -8.63 9.79
CA ASP A 660 27.01 -8.08 9.00
C ASP A 660 26.63 -6.73 8.35
N ALA A 661 25.46 -6.64 7.71
CA ALA A 661 24.99 -5.39 7.11
C ALA A 661 24.84 -4.26 8.14
N ILE A 662 24.32 -4.56 9.33
CA ILE A 662 24.22 -3.62 10.45
C ILE A 662 25.62 -3.23 10.95
N ASN A 663 26.57 -4.17 11.03
CA ASN A 663 27.94 -3.87 11.47
C ASN A 663 28.73 -3.04 10.44
N ARG A 664 28.49 -3.23 9.14
CA ARG A 664 29.02 -2.36 8.07
C ARG A 664 28.48 -0.94 8.20
N ALA A 665 27.17 -0.78 8.42
CA ALA A 665 26.56 0.53 8.68
C ALA A 665 27.12 1.21 9.93
N LYS A 666 27.26 0.46 11.04
CA LYS A 666 27.90 0.94 12.28
C LYS A 666 29.35 1.38 12.05
N THR A 667 30.12 0.59 11.30
CA THR A 667 31.51 0.94 10.97
C THR A 667 31.55 2.29 10.25
N GLU A 668 30.78 2.47 9.17
CA GLU A 668 30.80 3.72 8.42
C GLU A 668 30.33 4.91 9.27
N TYR A 669 29.26 4.74 10.05
CA TYR A 669 28.71 5.77 10.94
C TYR A 669 29.72 6.24 12.01
N PHE A 670 30.45 5.31 12.65
CA PHE A 670 31.36 5.62 13.75
C PHE A 670 32.79 5.96 13.31
N THR A 671 33.29 5.44 12.19
CA THR A 671 34.69 5.66 11.75
C THR A 671 34.83 6.60 10.56
N SER A 672 33.79 6.74 9.74
CA SER A 672 33.87 7.34 8.40
C SER A 672 32.75 8.35 8.16
N ARG A 673 32.44 9.17 9.18
CA ARG A 673 31.27 10.05 9.22
C ARG A 673 31.13 10.98 8.00
N TYR A 674 32.23 11.43 7.40
CA TYR A 674 32.21 12.22 6.18
C TYR A 674 31.49 11.50 5.02
N HIS A 675 31.84 10.24 4.74
CA HIS A 675 31.16 9.48 3.68
C HIS A 675 29.71 9.16 4.06
N TRP A 676 29.42 8.90 5.34
CA TRP A 676 28.06 8.69 5.82
C TRP A 676 27.15 9.86 5.41
N ASP A 677 27.60 11.08 5.69
CA ASP A 677 26.87 12.31 5.38
C ASP A 677 26.72 12.51 3.86
N GLU A 678 27.71 12.11 3.05
CA GLU A 678 27.58 12.08 1.57
C GLU A 678 26.50 11.10 1.08
N VAL A 679 26.38 9.90 1.70
CA VAL A 679 25.32 8.94 1.34
C VAL A 679 23.95 9.50 1.75
N VAL A 680 23.82 10.09 2.94
CA VAL A 680 22.58 10.73 3.42
C VAL A 680 22.07 11.81 2.45
N GLN A 681 22.95 12.67 1.95
CA GLN A 681 22.58 13.69 0.97
C GLN A 681 22.22 13.09 -0.40
N ARG A 682 22.92 12.02 -0.82
CA ARG A 682 22.65 11.30 -2.08
C ARG A 682 21.28 10.61 -2.07
N ASP A 683 20.91 10.02 -0.95
CA ASP A 683 19.60 9.40 -0.73
C ASP A 683 18.47 10.44 -0.90
N MET A 684 18.62 11.62 -0.26
CA MET A 684 17.66 12.73 -0.40
C MET A 684 17.64 13.35 -1.80
N ALA A 685 18.75 13.29 -2.54
CA ALA A 685 18.84 13.79 -3.92
C ALA A 685 18.19 12.85 -4.95
N LYS A 686 17.99 11.56 -4.63
CA LYS A 686 17.44 10.57 -5.57
C LYS A 686 15.94 10.83 -5.74
N ASP A 687 15.51 11.08 -6.98
CA ASP A 687 14.08 11.17 -7.30
C ASP A 687 13.42 9.80 -7.10
N VAL A 688 12.69 9.66 -5.99
CA VAL A 688 11.85 8.51 -5.63
C VAL A 688 10.36 8.88 -5.70
N SER A 689 10.01 10.00 -6.34
CA SER A 689 8.63 10.44 -6.50
C SER A 689 7.87 9.62 -7.55
N TRP A 690 6.54 9.73 -7.53
CA TRP A 690 5.70 9.13 -8.57
C TRP A 690 5.96 9.65 -9.99
N THR A 691 6.63 10.79 -10.16
CA THR A 691 6.86 11.46 -11.46
C THR A 691 7.49 10.52 -12.49
N ASN A 692 8.56 9.81 -12.08
CA ASN A 692 9.29 8.91 -12.96
C ASN A 692 8.54 7.58 -13.20
N SER A 693 7.83 7.07 -12.20
CA SER A 693 6.99 5.88 -12.32
C SER A 693 5.81 6.12 -13.27
N ALA A 694 5.12 7.26 -13.13
CA ALA A 694 4.00 7.66 -13.98
C ALA A 694 4.42 7.84 -15.44
N ARG A 695 5.64 8.35 -15.70
CA ARG A 695 6.20 8.41 -17.06
C ARG A 695 6.30 7.01 -17.68
N GLN A 696 6.83 6.03 -16.95
CA GLN A 696 6.92 4.64 -17.44
C GLN A 696 5.54 4.00 -17.68
N TYR A 697 4.53 4.31 -16.86
CA TYR A 697 3.15 3.89 -17.11
C TYR A 697 2.55 4.56 -18.35
N LYS A 698 2.77 5.87 -18.54
CA LYS A 698 2.36 6.61 -19.73
C LYS A 698 2.99 6.07 -21.01
N ASP A 699 4.30 5.81 -21.00
CA ASP A 699 5.01 5.20 -22.12
C ASP A 699 4.43 3.82 -22.46
N LEU A 700 4.13 3.01 -21.44
CA LEU A 700 3.44 1.73 -21.61
C LEU A 700 2.02 1.87 -22.21
N TYR A 701 1.26 2.90 -21.84
CA TYR A 701 -0.05 3.14 -22.44
C TYR A 701 0.08 3.49 -23.93
N LEU A 702 1.06 4.32 -24.28
CA LEU A 702 1.39 4.66 -25.67
C LEU A 702 1.83 3.42 -26.47
N GLU A 703 2.67 2.54 -25.91
CA GLU A 703 3.05 1.26 -26.53
C GLU A 703 1.83 0.38 -26.87
N LEU A 704 0.81 0.36 -26.02
CA LEU A 704 -0.38 -0.48 -26.20
C LEU A 704 -1.39 0.09 -27.19
N THR A 705 -1.30 1.39 -27.47
CA THR A 705 -2.24 2.14 -28.30
C THR A 705 -1.49 2.97 -29.33
N PRO A 706 -0.77 2.33 -30.27
CA PRO A 706 -0.10 3.04 -31.36
C PRO A 706 -1.11 3.79 -32.24
N TRP A 707 -0.66 4.90 -32.82
CA TRP A 707 -1.41 5.76 -33.73
C TRP A 707 -1.34 5.28 -35.18
#